data_AF-A0A2M6WHP3-F1
#
_entry.id   AF-A0A2M6WHP3-F1
#
_cell.length_a   1.000
_cell.length_b   1.000
_cell.length_c   1.000
_cell.angle_alpha   90.00
_cell.angle_beta   90.00
_cell.angle_gamma   90.00
#
_symmetry.space_group_name_H-M   'P 1'
#
loop_
_entity.id
_entity.type
_entity.pdbx_description
1 polymer ?
#
loop_
_entity_poly.entity_id
_entity_poly.type
_entity_poly.pdbx_seq_one_letter_code
_entity_poly.pdbx_strand_id
1 'polypeptide(L)'
;MKNVIKIKGAREHNLKNIDLEIPRDKIVVFTGLSGSGKSSLAFDTIFAEGQRRYIESLSAYARQFLGKLTKPDIDEIEGLSPAISIDQKSHSANPRSTVATLTEIYDYLRVLFARAGTPHCPECGHLIRKMTNEEIVDAVIELAKTNSEQGNMLILAPVVRGRKGEYYQLLYDFLNSGFSEARIDGTLRSLRNRVELDRYKQHTIDLIVDRIPGTLDFSDNDNRLRLSEAIETALRYGHNVLSVVTDKEVSLSAEFTCPNDGFSFPEIEPRLFSFNSPHGACEACHGLGTEDVWSEQICTVCAGKRLRLESLSILIEGANISSIVQRSIEDAHAFFLVLLKSSDQRFLDVAEAPLREILSRLKFMLDVGLEYLTLDRKAGTLSGGEAQRIRLASQIGSRLVGTLYVLDEPTIGLHQRDNEKLVKTLHELRDLGNTVLVVEHDVDTVLASDYLVDIGPGAGTHGGNITAQGAMPALLKDKKQDSLTLKYLRGDEKIPVPDDRRKVKFLKKQMIHESLKVKGATANNLKNVDVQFPLRRFTAVTGVSGSGKSTLVYDVLYKYLANRFNAANHKPGVAKSILGLEYLDRIINIDQSAIGRTPRSNPATYVGAWTYIRELFAATPDAKVRGYKPGRFSFNVSSGRCEHCEGHGTIAIEMHFLPTVYVECDVCKGKRFDRETLEVRYGPSSAKTADGQGKNIHQVLQMTIEEAAAFFDDIPWLHDRLNILEQVGLGYLRLGQSATTLSGGEAQRIKLSKELGKRDTRKTLYLLDEPTTGLHFDDVKKLLEVLQRLVDRGNTVIVIEHNLDVIKSADWVVDLGLEGGERGGAIVATGTPEMIARSAGSHTGRYLKRVL
;
A
#
# COMPACT_ATOMS: atom_id res chain seq x y z
N MET A 1 -7.47 38.15 -12.82
CA MET A 1 -8.41 37.00 -12.83
C MET A 1 -8.68 36.60 -11.39
N LYS A 2 -9.93 36.33 -11.01
CA LYS A 2 -10.27 36.03 -9.61
C LYS A 2 -9.54 34.75 -9.17
N ASN A 3 -8.70 34.83 -8.12
CA ASN A 3 -7.86 33.72 -7.65
C ASN A 3 -8.64 32.72 -6.76
N VAL A 4 -9.81 32.30 -7.22
CA VAL A 4 -10.73 31.43 -6.47
C VAL A 4 -11.34 30.37 -7.39
N ILE A 5 -11.64 29.20 -6.83
CA ILE A 5 -12.52 28.20 -7.41
C ILE A 5 -13.94 28.55 -6.96
N LYS A 6 -14.86 28.78 -7.91
CA LYS A 6 -16.26 29.06 -7.58
C LYS A 6 -17.13 27.89 -7.95
N ILE A 7 -17.97 27.48 -7.03
CA ILE A 7 -18.90 26.36 -7.14
C ILE A 7 -20.29 26.97 -6.98
N LYS A 8 -21.20 26.70 -7.92
CA LYS A 8 -22.59 27.14 -7.83
C LYS A 8 -23.55 25.97 -7.97
N GLY A 9 -24.53 25.92 -7.07
CA GLY A 9 -25.63 24.96 -7.10
C GLY A 9 -25.18 23.50 -7.04
N ALA A 10 -24.21 23.15 -6.19
CA ALA A 10 -23.83 21.75 -6.01
C ALA A 10 -24.91 20.96 -5.26
N ARG A 11 -25.36 19.86 -5.85
CA ARG A 11 -26.49 19.02 -5.39
C ARG A 11 -26.18 17.53 -5.33
N GLU A 12 -24.92 17.16 -5.58
CA GLU A 12 -24.50 15.76 -5.54
C GLU A 12 -24.86 15.11 -4.19
N HIS A 13 -25.49 13.93 -4.23
CA HIS A 13 -25.98 13.19 -3.07
C HIS A 13 -26.94 13.96 -2.15
N ASN A 14 -26.45 14.45 -1.00
CA ASN A 14 -27.26 15.14 0.01
C ASN A 14 -27.00 16.64 0.07
N LEU A 15 -26.15 17.18 -0.82
CA LEU A 15 -25.85 18.61 -0.90
C LEU A 15 -27.10 19.43 -1.23
N LYS A 16 -27.28 20.57 -0.58
CA LYS A 16 -28.51 21.37 -0.62
C LYS A 16 -28.40 22.57 -1.56
N ASN A 17 -27.99 22.32 -2.80
CA ASN A 17 -27.81 23.37 -3.81
C ASN A 17 -26.86 24.47 -3.33
N ILE A 18 -25.66 24.07 -2.91
CA ILE A 18 -24.73 24.97 -2.22
C ILE A 18 -23.88 25.78 -3.20
N ASP A 19 -23.61 27.02 -2.82
CA ASP A 19 -22.67 27.92 -3.48
C ASP A 19 -21.44 28.09 -2.57
N LEU A 20 -20.24 27.98 -3.13
CA LEU A 20 -18.98 28.05 -2.39
C LEU A 20 -17.88 28.73 -3.23
N GLU A 21 -17.13 29.63 -2.60
CA GLU A 21 -15.88 30.16 -3.15
C GLU A 21 -14.70 29.67 -2.30
N ILE A 22 -13.71 29.07 -2.98
CA ILE A 22 -12.52 28.50 -2.35
C ILE A 22 -11.28 29.24 -2.87
N PRO A 23 -10.36 29.69 -2.00
CA PRO A 23 -9.12 30.32 -2.46
C PRO A 23 -8.20 29.31 -3.18
N ARG A 24 -7.61 29.75 -4.30
CA ARG A 24 -6.55 28.99 -4.99
C ARG A 24 -5.21 29.18 -4.28
N ASP A 25 -4.31 28.22 -4.51
CA ASP A 25 -2.94 28.21 -4.01
C ASP A 25 -2.85 28.21 -2.46
N LYS A 26 -3.85 27.55 -1.85
CA LYS A 26 -4.04 27.45 -0.40
C LYS A 26 -4.30 26.00 0.02
N ILE A 27 -4.03 25.71 1.29
CA ILE A 27 -4.53 24.52 1.96
C ILE A 27 -5.94 24.81 2.46
N VAL A 28 -6.91 24.07 1.92
CA VAL A 28 -8.33 24.20 2.22
C VAL A 28 -8.78 22.92 2.90
N VAL A 29 -9.28 23.02 4.12
CA VAL A 29 -9.78 21.87 4.85
C VAL A 29 -11.31 21.84 4.82
N PHE A 30 -11.86 20.69 4.45
CA PHE A 30 -13.28 20.37 4.57
C PHE A 30 -13.50 19.51 5.80
N THR A 31 -14.42 19.91 6.67
CA THR A 31 -14.70 19.23 7.93
C THR A 31 -16.20 19.19 8.24
N GLY A 32 -16.58 18.54 9.34
CA GLY A 32 -17.97 18.32 9.76
C GLY A 32 -18.32 16.84 10.01
N LEU A 33 -19.55 16.55 10.41
CA LEU A 33 -19.99 15.20 10.84
C LEU A 33 -19.80 14.10 9.78
N SER A 34 -19.67 12.84 10.21
CA SER A 34 -19.72 11.67 9.32
C SER A 34 -21.03 11.70 8.53
N GLY A 35 -20.97 11.65 7.20
CA GLY A 35 -22.15 11.73 6.34
C GLY A 35 -22.71 13.15 6.13
N SER A 36 -22.01 14.22 6.53
CA SER A 36 -22.50 15.60 6.32
C SER A 36 -22.48 16.06 4.86
N GLY A 37 -21.72 15.39 3.98
CA GLY A 37 -21.58 15.75 2.56
C GLY A 37 -20.17 16.18 2.14
N LYS A 38 -19.17 16.05 3.02
CA LYS A 38 -17.77 16.42 2.75
C LYS A 38 -17.19 15.74 1.50
N SER A 39 -17.25 14.42 1.46
CA SER A 39 -16.73 13.62 0.35
C SER A 39 -17.57 13.85 -0.92
N SER A 40 -18.87 14.09 -0.79
CA SER A 40 -19.75 14.42 -1.91
C SER A 40 -19.33 15.72 -2.59
N LEU A 41 -18.93 16.73 -1.82
CA LEU A 41 -18.41 17.98 -2.37
C LEU A 41 -16.96 17.84 -2.88
N ALA A 42 -16.07 17.27 -2.08
CA ALA A 42 -14.65 17.16 -2.41
C ALA A 42 -14.36 16.20 -3.57
N PHE A 43 -14.86 14.96 -3.49
CA PHE A 43 -14.55 13.88 -4.42
C PHE A 43 -15.57 13.77 -5.54
N ASP A 44 -16.86 13.64 -5.18
CA ASP A 44 -17.91 13.34 -6.16
C ASP A 44 -18.31 14.56 -7.00
N THR A 45 -18.00 15.78 -6.52
CA THR A 45 -18.24 17.04 -7.25
C THR A 45 -16.93 17.65 -7.77
N ILE A 46 -16.07 18.18 -6.89
CA ILE A 46 -14.91 19.00 -7.30
C ILE A 46 -13.85 18.15 -8.03
N PHE A 47 -13.40 17.05 -7.42
CA PHE A 47 -12.41 16.16 -8.05
C PHE A 47 -12.96 15.51 -9.31
N ALA A 48 -14.18 14.96 -9.27
CA ALA A 48 -14.80 14.31 -10.41
C ALA A 48 -14.89 15.25 -11.62
N GLU A 49 -15.30 16.50 -11.40
CA GLU A 49 -15.40 17.49 -12.48
C GLU A 49 -14.01 17.95 -12.98
N GLY A 50 -13.03 18.08 -12.08
CA GLY A 50 -11.64 18.42 -12.45
C GLY A 50 -10.97 17.33 -13.26
N GLN A 51 -11.16 16.07 -12.87
CA GLN A 51 -10.65 14.90 -13.60
C GLN A 51 -11.37 14.76 -14.95
N ARG A 52 -12.70 14.88 -14.98
CA ARG A 52 -13.49 14.77 -16.22
C ARG A 52 -13.05 15.81 -17.25
N ARG A 53 -12.96 17.09 -16.87
CA ARG A 53 -12.51 18.18 -17.77
C ARG A 53 -11.12 17.91 -18.34
N TYR A 54 -10.21 17.39 -17.52
CA TYR A 54 -8.87 17.03 -17.97
C TYR A 54 -8.88 15.87 -18.97
N ILE A 55 -9.59 14.77 -18.69
CA ILE A 55 -9.62 13.61 -19.58
C ILE A 55 -10.36 13.91 -20.90
N GLU A 56 -11.39 14.76 -20.87
CA GLU A 56 -12.08 15.24 -22.09
C GLU A 56 -11.17 16.01 -23.04
N SER A 57 -10.05 16.55 -22.54
CA SER A 57 -9.04 17.23 -23.34
C SER A 57 -8.01 16.28 -23.98
N LEU A 58 -7.89 15.03 -23.51
CA LEU A 58 -6.84 14.11 -23.95
C LEU A 58 -7.05 13.59 -25.38
N SER A 59 -8.26 13.18 -25.74
CA SER A 59 -8.57 12.69 -27.09
C SER A 59 -10.06 12.75 -27.42
N ALA A 60 -10.38 12.80 -28.71
CA ALA A 60 -11.76 12.69 -29.18
C ALA A 60 -12.40 11.35 -28.79
N TYR A 61 -11.60 10.27 -28.78
CA TYR A 61 -12.01 8.95 -28.31
C TYR A 61 -12.41 9.00 -26.83
N ALA A 62 -11.54 9.49 -25.94
CA ALA A 62 -11.84 9.59 -24.51
C ALA A 62 -13.12 10.39 -24.24
N ARG A 63 -13.34 11.48 -24.98
CA ARG A 63 -14.56 12.30 -24.88
C ARG A 63 -15.84 11.53 -25.21
N GLN A 64 -15.81 10.63 -26.20
CA GLN A 64 -16.97 9.80 -26.56
C GLN A 64 -17.35 8.81 -25.46
N PHE A 65 -16.35 8.27 -24.73
CA PHE A 65 -16.58 7.37 -23.61
C PHE A 65 -17.06 8.10 -22.35
N LEU A 66 -16.46 9.26 -22.06
CA LEU A 66 -16.87 10.09 -20.91
C LEU A 66 -18.28 10.64 -21.06
N GLY A 67 -18.77 10.87 -22.29
CA GLY A 67 -20.16 11.28 -22.52
C GLY A 67 -21.22 10.28 -22.02
N LYS A 68 -20.83 9.03 -21.73
CA LYS A 68 -21.71 8.02 -21.13
C LYS A 68 -21.70 8.02 -19.60
N LEU A 69 -20.76 8.74 -18.98
CA LEU A 69 -20.70 8.89 -17.53
C LEU A 69 -21.71 9.93 -17.06
N THR A 70 -22.32 9.66 -15.91
CA THR A 70 -23.14 10.65 -15.23
C THR A 70 -22.25 11.82 -14.81
N LYS A 71 -22.59 13.04 -15.23
CA LYS A 71 -21.92 14.26 -14.76
C LYS A 71 -22.33 14.52 -13.31
N PRO A 72 -21.43 15.09 -12.48
CA PRO A 72 -21.82 15.57 -11.17
C PRO A 72 -22.98 16.56 -11.26
N ASP A 73 -23.92 16.51 -10.30
CA ASP A 73 -25.06 17.42 -10.24
C ASP A 73 -24.64 18.78 -9.66
N ILE A 74 -24.27 19.69 -10.56
CA ILE A 74 -23.82 21.05 -10.27
C ILE A 74 -24.23 21.99 -11.40
N ASP A 75 -24.57 23.24 -11.08
CA ASP A 75 -24.90 24.25 -12.10
C ASP A 75 -23.65 24.74 -12.84
N GLU A 76 -22.64 25.17 -12.08
CA GLU A 76 -21.43 25.75 -12.64
C GLU A 76 -20.24 25.59 -11.69
N ILE A 77 -19.06 25.30 -12.24
CA ILE A 77 -17.79 25.43 -11.52
C ILE A 77 -16.75 26.16 -12.38
N GLU A 78 -16.22 27.27 -11.85
CA GLU A 78 -15.22 28.14 -12.47
C GLU A 78 -13.87 28.04 -11.74
N GLY A 79 -12.77 28.26 -12.47
CA GLY A 79 -11.43 28.34 -11.87
C GLY A 79 -10.82 27.01 -11.45
N LEU A 80 -11.41 25.89 -11.88
CA LEU A 80 -10.97 24.54 -11.54
C LEU A 80 -9.69 24.13 -12.28
N SER A 81 -8.71 23.63 -11.54
CA SER A 81 -7.49 23.01 -12.07
C SER A 81 -7.69 21.52 -12.38
N PRO A 82 -6.81 20.89 -13.19
CA PRO A 82 -6.72 19.43 -13.23
C PRO A 82 -6.58 18.86 -11.82
N ALA A 83 -7.41 17.87 -11.50
CA ALA A 83 -7.53 17.36 -10.15
C ALA A 83 -6.90 15.96 -10.00
N ILE A 84 -6.19 15.74 -8.90
CA ILE A 84 -5.59 14.46 -8.51
C ILE A 84 -6.12 14.07 -7.14
N SER A 85 -6.76 12.90 -7.03
CA SER A 85 -7.18 12.35 -5.75
C SER A 85 -6.05 11.56 -5.09
N ILE A 86 -5.94 11.67 -3.77
CA ILE A 86 -5.08 10.84 -2.92
C ILE A 86 -5.97 10.22 -1.83
N ASP A 87 -6.59 9.09 -2.19
CA ASP A 87 -7.51 8.32 -1.34
C ASP A 87 -6.93 6.96 -0.92
N GLN A 88 -7.66 6.26 -0.05
CA GLN A 88 -7.34 4.90 0.41
C GLN A 88 -7.96 3.79 -0.44
N LYS A 89 -8.81 4.10 -1.43
CA LYS A 89 -9.58 3.07 -2.15
C LYS A 89 -8.73 2.35 -3.21
N SER A 90 -7.65 2.99 -3.66
CA SER A 90 -6.83 2.58 -4.80
C SER A 90 -5.61 1.75 -4.40
N HIS A 91 -5.81 0.70 -3.60
CA HIS A 91 -4.75 -0.27 -3.29
C HIS A 91 -4.56 -1.27 -4.43
N SER A 92 -3.35 -1.31 -5.01
CA SER A 92 -2.95 -2.41 -5.89
C SER A 92 -2.80 -3.69 -5.08
N ALA A 93 -3.74 -4.63 -5.24
CA ALA A 93 -3.63 -5.99 -4.72
C ALA A 93 -2.74 -6.90 -5.60
N ASN A 94 -2.06 -6.34 -6.61
CA ASN A 94 -1.22 -7.11 -7.51
C ASN A 94 -0.01 -7.66 -6.72
N PRO A 95 0.20 -8.99 -6.71
CA PRO A 95 1.29 -9.62 -5.96
C PRO A 95 2.69 -9.17 -6.42
N ARG A 96 2.81 -8.64 -7.64
CA ARG A 96 4.07 -8.12 -8.18
C ARG A 96 4.36 -6.68 -7.77
N SER A 97 3.39 -5.92 -7.28
CA SER A 97 3.62 -4.54 -6.85
C SER A 97 4.34 -4.48 -5.49
N THR A 98 5.38 -3.67 -5.41
CA THR A 98 6.12 -3.33 -4.18
C THR A 98 6.17 -1.83 -3.95
N VAL A 99 6.60 -1.41 -2.76
CA VAL A 99 6.87 0.01 -2.44
C VAL A 99 7.81 0.65 -3.48
N ALA A 100 8.87 -0.04 -3.88
CA ALA A 100 9.83 0.44 -4.88
C ALA A 100 9.18 0.67 -6.25
N THR A 101 8.25 -0.19 -6.67
CA THR A 101 7.55 -0.02 -7.95
C THR A 101 6.49 1.07 -7.90
N LEU A 102 5.79 1.24 -6.77
CA LEU A 102 4.79 2.29 -6.60
C LEU A 102 5.40 3.70 -6.59
N THR A 103 6.64 3.81 -6.11
CA THR A 103 7.38 5.07 -6.02
C THR A 103 8.26 5.34 -7.25
N GLU A 104 8.28 4.43 -8.23
CA GLU A 104 9.20 4.44 -9.38
C GLU A 104 10.69 4.36 -9.01
N ILE A 105 11.04 4.27 -7.72
CA ILE A 105 12.42 4.12 -7.25
C ILE A 105 13.05 2.89 -7.92
N TYR A 106 12.28 1.81 -8.06
CA TYR A 106 12.76 0.60 -8.71
C TYR A 106 13.20 0.86 -10.16
N ASP A 107 12.50 1.72 -10.90
CA ASP A 107 12.82 1.99 -12.31
C ASP A 107 14.16 2.72 -12.45
N TYR A 108 14.42 3.70 -11.57
CA TYR A 108 15.73 4.35 -11.50
C TYR A 108 16.81 3.39 -11.00
N LEU A 109 16.51 2.47 -10.08
CA LEU A 109 17.45 1.41 -9.69
C LEU A 109 17.81 0.53 -10.88
N ARG A 110 16.84 0.13 -11.72
CA ARG A 110 17.11 -0.67 -12.92
C ARG A 110 18.04 0.05 -13.89
N VAL A 111 17.86 1.36 -14.07
CA VAL A 111 18.75 2.18 -14.90
C VAL A 111 20.14 2.30 -14.28
N LEU A 112 20.22 2.57 -12.97
CA LEU A 112 21.48 2.68 -12.24
C LEU A 112 22.31 1.39 -12.33
N PHE A 113 21.68 0.24 -12.04
CA PHE A 113 22.36 -1.06 -12.11
C PHE A 113 22.75 -1.45 -13.53
N ALA A 114 21.95 -1.10 -14.53
CA ALA A 114 22.31 -1.38 -15.91
C ALA A 114 23.51 -0.56 -16.40
N ARG A 115 23.66 0.66 -15.88
CA ARG A 115 24.70 1.60 -16.35
C ARG A 115 25.99 1.54 -15.54
N ALA A 116 25.90 1.34 -14.23
CA ALA A 116 27.02 1.45 -13.31
C ALA A 116 27.29 0.16 -12.52
N GLY A 117 26.45 -0.86 -12.70
CA GLY A 117 26.63 -2.16 -12.04
C GLY A 117 27.78 -2.97 -12.63
N THR A 118 28.53 -3.62 -11.76
CA THR A 118 29.63 -4.51 -12.14
C THR A 118 29.16 -5.97 -12.16
N PRO A 119 29.14 -6.65 -13.32
CA PRO A 119 28.68 -8.02 -13.42
C PRO A 119 29.73 -9.00 -12.91
N HIS A 120 29.29 -9.97 -12.11
CA HIS A 120 30.13 -11.08 -11.64
C HIS A 120 29.57 -12.40 -12.17
N CYS A 121 30.45 -13.39 -12.39
CA CYS A 121 30.01 -14.72 -12.78
C CYS A 121 29.19 -15.35 -11.64
N PRO A 122 27.96 -15.83 -11.90
CA PRO A 122 27.16 -16.54 -10.90
C PRO A 122 27.80 -17.84 -10.39
N GLU A 123 28.67 -18.48 -11.18
CA GLU A 123 29.28 -19.76 -10.83
C GLU A 123 30.56 -19.59 -10.01
N CYS A 124 31.51 -18.78 -10.49
CA CYS A 124 32.82 -18.62 -9.83
C CYS A 124 33.03 -17.27 -9.12
N GLY A 125 32.11 -16.31 -9.26
CA GLY A 125 32.21 -14.98 -8.65
C GLY A 125 33.23 -14.04 -9.31
N HIS A 126 33.88 -14.46 -10.40
CA HIS A 126 34.87 -13.64 -11.09
C HIS A 126 34.21 -12.41 -11.77
N LEU A 127 34.91 -11.28 -11.77
CA LEU A 127 34.42 -10.06 -12.42
C LEU A 127 34.37 -10.25 -13.93
N ILE A 128 33.21 -10.01 -14.54
CA ILE A 128 33.04 -10.04 -15.99
C ILE A 128 33.23 -8.62 -16.52
N ARG A 129 34.08 -8.47 -17.54
CA ARG A 129 34.26 -7.20 -18.25
C ARG A 129 34.11 -7.44 -19.73
N LYS A 130 33.24 -6.64 -20.36
CA LYS A 130 33.18 -6.51 -21.81
C LYS A 130 34.12 -5.38 -22.21
N MET A 131 35.00 -5.64 -23.16
CA MET A 131 35.93 -4.64 -23.69
C MET A 131 35.78 -4.58 -25.20
N THR A 132 35.87 -3.38 -25.78
CA THR A 132 35.99 -3.23 -27.23
C THR A 132 37.35 -3.74 -27.70
N ASN A 133 37.49 -4.10 -28.98
CA ASN A 133 38.78 -4.55 -29.53
C ASN A 133 39.89 -3.51 -29.26
N GLU A 134 39.55 -2.22 -29.33
CA GLU A 134 40.49 -1.12 -29.09
C GLU A 134 40.89 -1.01 -27.60
N GLU A 135 39.94 -1.15 -26.67
CA GLU A 135 40.23 -1.21 -25.23
C GLU A 135 41.07 -2.44 -24.87
N ILE A 136 40.83 -3.59 -25.53
CA ILE A 136 41.65 -4.79 -25.37
C ILE A 136 43.08 -4.52 -25.85
N VAL A 137 43.26 -3.90 -27.02
CA VAL A 137 44.57 -3.49 -27.53
C VAL A 137 45.27 -2.58 -26.52
N ASP A 138 44.60 -1.55 -26.02
CA ASP A 138 45.18 -0.61 -25.06
C ASP A 138 45.54 -1.28 -23.73
N ALA A 139 44.69 -2.16 -23.22
CA ALA A 139 44.99 -2.91 -22.00
C ALA A 139 46.18 -3.86 -22.17
N VAL A 140 46.32 -4.50 -23.33
CA VAL A 140 47.48 -5.34 -23.64
C VAL A 140 48.76 -4.51 -23.75
N ILE A 141 48.69 -3.30 -24.31
CA ILE A 141 49.82 -2.36 -24.34
C ILE A 141 50.22 -1.92 -22.91
N GLU A 142 49.25 -1.65 -22.03
CA GLU A 142 49.55 -1.35 -20.61
C GLU A 142 50.19 -2.55 -19.88
N LEU A 143 49.73 -3.77 -20.15
CA LEU A 143 50.34 -5.00 -19.63
C LEU A 143 51.77 -5.19 -20.15
N ALA A 144 52.04 -4.82 -21.41
CA ALA A 144 53.40 -4.85 -21.97
C ALA A 144 54.35 -3.91 -21.22
N LYS A 145 53.90 -2.70 -20.86
CA LYS A 145 54.71 -1.68 -20.16
C LYS A 145 55.08 -2.04 -18.72
N THR A 146 54.27 -2.87 -18.07
CA THR A 146 54.47 -3.30 -16.67
C THR A 146 55.32 -4.56 -16.55
N ASN A 147 55.67 -5.18 -17.68
CA ASN A 147 56.49 -6.37 -17.75
C ASN A 147 57.95 -6.05 -17.37
N SER A 148 58.47 -6.75 -16.35
CA SER A 148 59.78 -6.46 -15.74
C SER A 148 60.94 -7.19 -16.42
N GLU A 149 60.65 -8.21 -17.23
CA GLU A 149 61.65 -9.03 -17.90
C GLU A 149 61.57 -8.86 -19.43
N GLN A 150 62.68 -9.11 -20.13
CA GLN A 150 62.77 -9.15 -21.60
C GLN A 150 62.01 -10.36 -22.22
N GLY A 151 60.94 -10.83 -21.57
CA GLY A 151 60.14 -11.97 -21.99
C GLY A 151 59.23 -11.65 -23.18
N ASN A 152 58.91 -12.67 -23.97
CA ASN A 152 57.91 -12.55 -25.03
C ASN A 152 56.50 -12.59 -24.44
N MET A 153 55.65 -11.67 -24.86
CA MET A 153 54.21 -11.72 -24.64
C MET A 153 53.58 -12.75 -25.60
N LEU A 154 52.76 -13.66 -25.07
CA LEU A 154 52.00 -14.62 -25.88
C LEU A 154 50.54 -14.20 -25.93
N ILE A 155 49.99 -14.13 -27.14
CA ILE A 155 48.56 -13.96 -27.36
C ILE A 155 47.98 -15.33 -27.69
N LEU A 156 47.05 -15.77 -26.84
CA LEU A 156 46.46 -17.10 -26.92
C LEU A 156 44.96 -17.01 -27.20
N ALA A 157 44.47 -17.90 -28.05
CA ALA A 157 43.04 -18.12 -28.29
C ALA A 157 42.60 -19.40 -27.56
N PRO A 158 41.86 -19.30 -26.45
CA PRO A 158 41.42 -20.44 -25.67
C PRO A 158 40.24 -21.14 -26.37
N VAL A 159 40.50 -22.26 -27.03
CA VAL A 159 39.50 -22.99 -27.82
C VAL A 159 38.75 -24.01 -26.97
N VAL A 160 39.48 -24.71 -26.08
CA VAL A 160 38.90 -25.73 -25.20
C VAL A 160 39.31 -25.45 -23.77
N ARG A 161 38.34 -25.39 -22.87
CA ARG A 161 38.55 -25.13 -21.43
C ARG A 161 37.95 -26.24 -20.59
N GLY A 162 38.80 -27.10 -20.02
CA GLY A 162 38.38 -28.13 -19.05
C GLY A 162 37.33 -29.13 -19.56
N ARG A 163 37.30 -29.44 -20.87
CA ARG A 163 36.33 -30.35 -21.48
C ARG A 163 36.97 -31.69 -21.85
N LYS A 164 36.19 -32.78 -21.78
CA LYS A 164 36.65 -34.12 -22.13
C LYS A 164 36.55 -34.37 -23.62
N GLY A 165 37.56 -34.97 -24.23
CA GLY A 165 37.56 -35.32 -25.64
C GLY A 165 38.95 -35.59 -26.20
N GLU A 166 39.02 -36.23 -27.36
CA GLU A 166 40.30 -36.58 -28.01
C GLU A 166 40.86 -35.42 -28.86
N TYR A 167 40.02 -34.45 -29.26
CA TYR A 167 40.34 -33.22 -30.01
C TYR A 167 41.30 -33.33 -31.23
N TYR A 168 41.62 -34.53 -31.73
CA TYR A 168 42.57 -34.73 -32.82
C TYR A 168 42.16 -34.00 -34.11
N GLN A 169 40.89 -34.15 -34.52
CA GLN A 169 40.37 -33.49 -35.71
C GLN A 169 40.46 -31.96 -35.56
N LEU A 170 40.08 -31.44 -34.39
CA LEU A 170 40.12 -30.02 -34.09
C LEU A 170 41.55 -29.45 -34.20
N LEU A 171 42.55 -30.13 -33.63
CA LEU A 171 43.96 -29.72 -33.71
C LEU A 171 44.50 -29.79 -35.16
N TYR A 172 44.07 -30.78 -35.94
CA TYR A 172 44.42 -30.91 -37.35
C TYR A 172 43.81 -29.78 -38.21
N ASP A 173 42.55 -29.41 -37.94
CA ASP A 173 41.87 -28.32 -38.61
C ASP A 173 42.57 -26.96 -38.33
N PHE A 174 43.09 -26.76 -37.12
CA PHE A 174 43.90 -25.58 -36.80
C PHE A 174 45.27 -25.58 -37.47
N LEU A 175 45.92 -26.74 -37.62
CA LEU A 175 47.15 -26.85 -38.41
C LEU A 175 46.89 -26.42 -39.86
N ASN A 176 45.79 -26.88 -40.46
CA ASN A 176 45.39 -26.50 -41.82
C ASN A 176 45.02 -25.01 -41.93
N SER A 177 44.55 -24.40 -40.84
CA SER A 177 44.26 -22.97 -40.74
C SER A 177 45.52 -22.11 -40.54
N GLY A 178 46.70 -22.72 -40.43
CA GLY A 178 48.00 -22.02 -40.37
C GLY A 178 48.64 -21.95 -38.98
N PHE A 179 48.02 -22.49 -37.93
CA PHE A 179 48.60 -22.50 -36.59
C PHE A 179 49.67 -23.60 -36.47
N SER A 180 50.83 -23.26 -35.90
CA SER A 180 51.95 -24.21 -35.77
C SER A 180 52.12 -24.80 -34.38
N GLU A 181 51.59 -24.13 -33.36
CA GLU A 181 51.76 -24.47 -31.94
C GLU A 181 50.47 -24.18 -31.15
N ALA A 182 50.22 -25.00 -30.12
CA ALA A 182 49.17 -24.80 -29.14
C ALA A 182 49.67 -25.14 -27.74
N ARG A 183 49.15 -24.46 -26.72
CA ARG A 183 49.33 -24.82 -25.33
C ARG A 183 48.24 -25.83 -24.95
N ILE A 184 48.65 -27.05 -24.64
CA ILE A 184 47.74 -28.16 -24.29
C ILE A 184 48.09 -28.64 -22.89
N ASP A 185 47.12 -28.56 -21.98
CA ASP A 185 47.26 -28.90 -20.55
C ASP A 185 48.49 -28.24 -19.89
N GLY A 186 48.71 -26.96 -20.21
CA GLY A 186 49.83 -26.16 -19.71
C GLY A 186 51.17 -26.39 -20.42
N THR A 187 51.26 -27.35 -21.34
CA THR A 187 52.49 -27.64 -22.11
C THR A 187 52.39 -27.14 -23.55
N LEU A 188 53.42 -26.43 -24.02
CA LEU A 188 53.50 -26.04 -25.43
C LEU A 188 53.79 -27.25 -26.31
N ARG A 189 52.93 -27.51 -27.30
CA ARG A 189 53.07 -28.60 -28.25
C ARG A 189 52.97 -28.07 -29.68
N SER A 190 53.84 -28.57 -30.55
CA SER A 190 53.73 -28.29 -31.99
C SER A 190 52.60 -29.11 -32.60
N LEU A 191 51.73 -28.45 -33.37
CA LEU A 191 50.63 -29.09 -34.09
C LEU A 191 51.11 -29.91 -35.30
N ARG A 192 52.37 -29.74 -35.72
CA ARG A 192 52.99 -30.57 -36.77
C ARG A 192 53.20 -32.01 -36.33
N ASN A 193 53.29 -32.23 -35.02
CA ASN A 193 53.40 -33.55 -34.43
C ASN A 193 52.02 -34.06 -34.06
N ARG A 194 51.81 -35.37 -34.18
CA ARG A 194 50.55 -36.00 -33.74
C ARG A 194 50.42 -35.87 -32.22
N VAL A 195 49.42 -35.10 -31.77
CA VAL A 195 49.06 -34.96 -30.36
C VAL A 195 47.86 -35.85 -30.08
N GLU A 196 48.04 -36.86 -29.22
CA GLU A 196 46.95 -37.73 -28.76
C GLU A 196 46.53 -37.32 -27.34
N LEU A 197 45.23 -37.09 -27.16
CA LEU A 197 44.59 -36.73 -25.88
C LEU A 197 43.61 -37.82 -25.46
N ASP A 198 43.46 -38.00 -24.14
CA ASP A 198 42.64 -39.08 -23.57
C ASP A 198 41.17 -38.65 -23.53
N ARG A 199 40.30 -39.40 -24.22
CA ARG A 199 38.85 -39.12 -24.29
C ARG A 199 38.16 -38.94 -22.93
N TYR A 200 38.67 -39.53 -21.86
CA TYR A 200 38.02 -39.52 -20.55
C TYR A 200 38.55 -38.44 -19.59
N LYS A 201 39.63 -37.74 -19.96
CA LYS A 201 40.24 -36.67 -19.16
C LYS A 201 39.80 -35.31 -19.67
N GLN A 202 39.74 -34.34 -18.76
CA GLN A 202 39.51 -32.95 -19.12
C GLN A 202 40.79 -32.36 -19.69
N HIS A 203 40.66 -31.65 -20.80
CA HIS A 203 41.76 -31.00 -21.50
C HIS A 203 41.52 -29.50 -21.63
N THR A 204 42.61 -28.74 -21.62
CA THR A 204 42.62 -27.29 -21.91
C THR A 204 43.54 -27.05 -23.10
N ILE A 205 43.03 -26.36 -24.13
CA ILE A 205 43.72 -26.13 -25.40
C ILE A 205 43.62 -24.64 -25.73
N ASP A 206 44.78 -23.96 -25.74
CA ASP A 206 44.92 -22.58 -26.18
C ASP A 206 45.80 -22.52 -27.43
N LEU A 207 45.30 -21.97 -28.53
CA LEU A 207 46.11 -21.74 -29.73
C LEU A 207 47.04 -20.56 -29.52
N ILE A 208 48.29 -20.68 -29.96
CA ILE A 208 49.22 -19.54 -29.97
C ILE A 208 48.97 -18.75 -31.25
N VAL A 209 48.47 -17.52 -31.09
CA VAL A 209 48.13 -16.64 -32.23
C VAL A 209 49.34 -15.82 -32.64
N ASP A 210 50.01 -15.17 -31.69
CA ASP A 210 51.24 -14.43 -31.95
C ASP A 210 52.16 -14.44 -30.72
N ARG A 211 53.47 -14.27 -30.98
CA ARG A 211 54.50 -14.04 -29.97
C ARG A 211 55.10 -12.66 -30.21
N ILE A 212 54.82 -11.72 -29.32
CA ILE A 212 55.25 -10.34 -29.44
C ILE A 212 56.36 -10.07 -28.42
N PRO A 213 57.56 -9.65 -28.85
CA PRO A 213 58.62 -9.26 -27.92
C PRO A 213 58.15 -8.15 -26.96
N GLY A 214 58.39 -8.32 -25.65
CA GLY A 214 57.98 -7.34 -24.63
C GLY A 214 58.65 -5.96 -24.75
N THR A 215 59.75 -5.86 -25.50
CA THR A 215 60.47 -4.61 -25.78
C THR A 215 59.95 -3.84 -26.99
N LEU A 216 58.87 -4.30 -27.65
CA LEU A 216 58.32 -3.59 -28.81
C LEU A 216 57.74 -2.24 -28.39
N ASP A 217 58.04 -1.21 -29.19
CA ASP A 217 57.41 0.09 -29.04
C ASP A 217 56.09 0.14 -29.80
N PHE A 218 54.99 0.23 -29.06
CA PHE A 218 53.63 0.32 -29.59
C PHE A 218 53.20 1.75 -29.93
N SER A 219 54.12 2.73 -29.87
CA SER A 219 53.89 4.07 -30.41
C SER A 219 53.98 4.11 -31.94
N ASP A 220 54.61 3.10 -32.56
CA ASP A 220 54.63 2.90 -34.00
C ASP A 220 53.31 2.26 -34.50
N ASN A 221 52.75 2.82 -35.58
CA ASN A 221 51.46 2.40 -36.14
C ASN A 221 51.51 0.95 -36.64
N ASP A 222 52.64 0.51 -37.20
CA ASP A 222 52.78 -0.85 -37.74
C ASP A 222 52.76 -1.91 -36.62
N ASN A 223 53.38 -1.62 -35.49
CA ASN A 223 53.38 -2.51 -34.32
C ASN A 223 52.01 -2.59 -33.64
N ARG A 224 51.30 -1.46 -33.56
CA ARG A 224 49.92 -1.42 -33.04
C ARG A 224 48.96 -2.17 -33.97
N LEU A 225 49.13 -2.07 -35.29
CA LEU A 225 48.35 -2.80 -36.27
C LEU A 225 48.54 -4.32 -36.13
N ARG A 226 49.79 -4.79 -36.02
CA ARG A 226 50.10 -6.21 -35.78
C ARG A 226 49.42 -6.75 -34.52
N LEU A 227 49.47 -5.99 -33.42
CA LEU A 227 48.81 -6.37 -32.17
C LEU A 227 47.29 -6.44 -32.33
N SER A 228 46.70 -5.48 -33.03
CA SER A 228 45.26 -5.46 -33.31
C SER A 228 44.82 -6.68 -34.16
N GLU A 229 45.57 -7.04 -35.20
CA GLU A 229 45.30 -8.23 -36.03
C GLU A 229 45.42 -9.53 -35.23
N ALA A 230 46.43 -9.62 -34.35
CA ALA A 230 46.60 -10.76 -33.46
C ALA A 230 45.45 -10.88 -32.45
N ILE A 231 45.00 -9.77 -31.86
CA ILE A 231 43.84 -9.74 -30.95
C ILE A 231 42.55 -10.11 -31.68
N GLU A 232 42.31 -9.58 -32.88
CA GLU A 232 41.12 -9.91 -33.67
C GLU A 232 41.08 -11.40 -34.03
N THR A 233 42.24 -11.95 -34.43
CA THR A 233 42.39 -13.37 -34.72
C THR A 233 42.16 -14.21 -33.45
N ALA A 234 42.71 -13.79 -32.31
CA ALA A 234 42.55 -14.48 -31.05
C ALA A 234 41.09 -14.52 -30.57
N LEU A 235 40.38 -13.39 -30.67
CA LEU A 235 38.97 -13.30 -30.37
C LEU A 235 38.14 -14.19 -31.31
N ARG A 236 38.46 -14.20 -32.62
CA ARG A 236 37.75 -15.02 -33.61
C ARG A 236 37.83 -16.52 -33.30
N TYR A 237 39.02 -17.03 -32.98
CA TYR A 237 39.22 -18.45 -32.71
C TYR A 237 38.93 -18.86 -31.26
N GLY A 238 39.03 -17.93 -30.32
CA GLY A 238 38.77 -18.13 -28.89
C GLY A 238 37.33 -17.81 -28.46
N HIS A 239 36.38 -17.75 -29.40
CA HIS A 239 34.98 -17.42 -29.15
C HIS A 239 34.77 -16.11 -28.36
N ASN A 240 35.36 -15.02 -28.86
CA ASN A 240 35.36 -13.67 -28.27
C ASN A 240 36.06 -13.59 -26.90
N VAL A 241 36.94 -14.54 -26.59
CA VAL A 241 37.83 -14.52 -25.44
C VAL A 241 39.26 -14.74 -25.90
N LEU A 242 40.22 -14.08 -25.27
CA LEU A 242 41.64 -14.32 -25.47
C LEU A 242 42.36 -14.36 -24.12
N SER A 243 43.55 -14.95 -24.09
CA SER A 243 44.44 -14.94 -22.93
C SER A 243 45.78 -14.35 -23.34
N VAL A 244 46.27 -13.37 -22.57
CA VAL A 244 47.59 -12.79 -22.74
C VAL A 244 48.48 -13.29 -21.62
N VAL A 245 49.61 -13.88 -22.01
CA VAL A 245 50.61 -14.38 -21.07
C VAL A 245 51.84 -13.49 -21.15
N THR A 246 52.14 -12.86 -20.02
CA THR A 246 53.38 -12.14 -19.72
C THR A 246 53.98 -12.79 -18.45
N ASP A 247 54.41 -11.99 -17.48
CA ASP A 247 54.74 -12.39 -16.10
C ASP A 247 53.51 -12.93 -15.36
N LYS A 248 52.33 -12.48 -15.80
CA LYS A 248 51.01 -12.90 -15.33
C LYS A 248 50.17 -13.28 -16.53
N GLU A 249 49.28 -14.24 -16.32
CA GLU A 249 48.28 -14.63 -17.30
C GLU A 249 46.98 -13.84 -17.03
N VAL A 250 46.52 -13.11 -18.03
CA VAL A 250 45.28 -12.30 -17.98
C VAL A 250 44.39 -12.70 -19.14
N SER A 251 43.12 -13.00 -18.87
CA SER A 251 42.15 -13.29 -19.92
C SER A 251 41.18 -12.12 -20.12
N LEU A 252 40.93 -11.77 -21.37
CA LEU A 252 40.15 -10.61 -21.81
C LEU A 252 39.03 -11.08 -22.75
N SER A 253 37.87 -10.41 -22.75
CA SER A 253 36.73 -10.79 -23.59
C SER A 253 36.06 -9.60 -24.28
N ALA A 254 35.62 -9.80 -25.52
CA ALA A 254 34.84 -8.85 -26.30
C ALA A 254 33.31 -8.97 -26.06
N GLU A 255 32.89 -10.01 -25.32
CA GLU A 255 31.51 -10.21 -24.86
C GLU A 255 31.47 -10.27 -23.34
N PHE A 256 30.27 -10.31 -22.75
CA PHE A 256 30.16 -10.57 -21.32
C PHE A 256 30.35 -12.07 -21.03
N THR A 257 31.53 -12.59 -21.27
CA THR A 257 31.86 -14.00 -21.03
C THR A 257 32.84 -14.11 -19.86
N CYS A 258 32.58 -15.02 -18.93
CA CYS A 258 33.47 -15.29 -17.83
C CYS A 258 34.79 -15.91 -18.34
N PRO A 259 35.94 -15.32 -18.01
CA PRO A 259 37.23 -15.84 -18.46
C PRO A 259 37.62 -17.20 -17.85
N ASN A 260 37.04 -17.57 -16.69
CA ASN A 260 37.44 -18.75 -15.94
C ASN A 260 36.66 -20.02 -16.33
N ASP A 261 35.33 -19.91 -16.45
CA ASP A 261 34.43 -21.05 -16.71
C ASP A 261 33.74 -20.97 -18.09
N GLY A 262 33.81 -19.83 -18.78
CA GLY A 262 33.16 -19.62 -20.07
C GLY A 262 31.66 -19.33 -19.98
N PHE A 263 31.13 -19.02 -18.79
CA PHE A 263 29.74 -18.59 -18.62
C PHE A 263 29.44 -17.37 -19.49
N SER A 264 28.44 -17.47 -20.37
CA SER A 264 27.98 -16.36 -21.21
C SER A 264 26.89 -15.59 -20.47
N PHE A 265 27.18 -14.33 -20.16
CA PHE A 265 26.33 -13.47 -19.38
C PHE A 265 25.42 -12.64 -20.32
N PRO A 266 24.12 -12.49 -19.99
CA PRO A 266 23.18 -11.77 -20.84
C PRO A 266 23.51 -10.28 -20.94
N GLU A 267 23.02 -9.61 -21.99
CA GLU A 267 23.18 -8.16 -22.10
C GLU A 267 22.59 -7.41 -20.90
N ILE A 268 23.37 -6.45 -20.41
CA ILE A 268 23.05 -5.68 -19.22
C ILE A 268 22.21 -4.48 -19.62
N GLU A 269 20.89 -4.68 -19.56
CA GLU A 269 19.90 -3.65 -19.85
C GLU A 269 18.90 -3.50 -18.69
N PRO A 270 18.19 -2.37 -18.56
CA PRO A 270 17.24 -2.16 -17.46
C PRO A 270 16.15 -3.25 -17.35
N ARG A 271 15.80 -3.94 -18.45
CA ARG A 271 14.84 -5.07 -18.42
C ARG A 271 15.38 -6.31 -17.71
N LEU A 272 16.71 -6.48 -17.65
CA LEU A 272 17.37 -7.56 -16.90
C LEU A 272 17.09 -7.47 -15.40
N PHE A 273 16.82 -6.27 -14.89
CA PHE A 273 16.55 -6.03 -13.48
C PHE A 273 15.05 -5.97 -13.16
N SER A 274 14.18 -6.24 -14.14
CA SER A 274 12.73 -6.24 -13.96
C SER A 274 12.20 -7.64 -13.71
N PHE A 275 11.67 -7.89 -12.52
CA PHE A 275 10.92 -9.12 -12.24
C PHE A 275 9.54 -9.16 -12.92
N ASN A 276 9.11 -8.08 -13.58
CA ASN A 276 7.92 -8.06 -14.43
C ASN A 276 8.23 -8.42 -15.90
N SER A 277 9.51 -8.57 -16.25
CA SER A 277 9.95 -8.96 -17.58
C SER A 277 10.43 -10.41 -17.57
N PRO A 278 10.10 -11.24 -18.58
CA PRO A 278 10.66 -12.58 -18.73
C PRO A 278 12.19 -12.60 -18.79
N HIS A 279 12.79 -11.47 -19.19
CA HIS A 279 14.24 -11.31 -19.09
C HIS A 279 14.63 -11.34 -17.60
N GLY A 280 14.37 -10.32 -16.79
CA GLY A 280 14.88 -10.31 -15.42
C GLY A 280 14.26 -11.29 -14.42
N ALA A 281 13.07 -11.81 -14.69
CA ALA A 281 12.32 -12.64 -13.75
C ALA A 281 13.00 -14.00 -13.47
N CYS A 282 12.91 -14.44 -12.22
CA CYS A 282 13.25 -15.81 -11.84
C CYS A 282 12.40 -16.80 -12.65
N GLU A 283 13.04 -17.80 -13.25
CA GLU A 283 12.39 -18.77 -14.13
C GLU A 283 11.36 -19.64 -13.41
N ALA A 284 11.60 -19.98 -12.14
CA ALA A 284 10.72 -20.86 -11.36
C ALA A 284 9.43 -20.18 -10.88
N CYS A 285 9.50 -18.90 -10.48
CA CYS A 285 8.34 -18.18 -9.94
C CYS A 285 7.82 -17.07 -10.84
N HIS A 286 8.40 -16.88 -12.03
CA HIS A 286 8.06 -15.82 -12.98
C HIS A 286 7.97 -14.43 -12.32
N GLY A 287 8.91 -14.15 -11.42
CA GLY A 287 9.01 -12.87 -10.72
C GLY A 287 8.02 -12.63 -9.58
N LEU A 288 7.30 -13.65 -9.11
CA LEU A 288 6.40 -13.54 -7.94
C LEU A 288 7.17 -13.51 -6.62
N GLY A 289 8.26 -14.29 -6.53
CA GLY A 289 9.00 -14.52 -5.28
C GLY A 289 8.37 -15.54 -4.33
N THR A 290 7.16 -16.00 -4.62
CA THR A 290 6.49 -17.15 -3.98
C THR A 290 6.36 -18.30 -4.97
N GLU A 291 6.08 -19.52 -4.50
CA GLU A 291 5.89 -20.69 -5.38
C GLU A 291 4.76 -20.46 -6.40
N ASP A 292 3.68 -19.84 -5.95
CA ASP A 292 2.50 -19.51 -6.74
C ASP A 292 1.77 -18.30 -6.15
N VAL A 293 0.75 -17.80 -6.85
CA VAL A 293 0.07 -16.53 -6.53
C VAL A 293 -0.61 -16.52 -5.16
N TRP A 294 -1.10 -17.68 -4.71
CA TRP A 294 -1.84 -17.83 -3.47
C TRP A 294 -1.02 -18.47 -2.34
N SER A 295 0.21 -18.91 -2.64
CA SER A 295 1.12 -19.50 -1.66
C SER A 295 1.85 -18.43 -0.86
N GLU A 296 1.94 -18.66 0.46
CA GLU A 296 2.80 -17.89 1.35
C GLU A 296 4.25 -18.43 1.38
N GLN A 297 4.52 -19.54 0.68
CA GLN A 297 5.86 -20.14 0.63
C GLN A 297 6.77 -19.36 -0.31
N ILE A 298 7.97 -19.05 0.18
CA ILE A 298 9.00 -18.34 -0.57
C ILE A 298 9.55 -19.28 -1.65
N CYS A 299 9.75 -18.75 -2.85
CA CYS A 299 10.37 -19.50 -3.95
C CYS A 299 11.76 -20.00 -3.54
N THR A 300 11.98 -21.31 -3.62
CA THR A 300 13.25 -21.96 -3.24
C THR A 300 14.43 -21.60 -4.14
N VAL A 301 14.17 -21.28 -5.41
CA VAL A 301 15.20 -20.96 -6.40
C VAL A 301 15.76 -19.55 -6.20
N CYS A 302 14.89 -18.52 -6.17
CA CYS A 302 15.35 -17.14 -5.99
C CYS A 302 15.37 -16.69 -4.52
N ALA A 303 14.97 -17.55 -3.57
CA ALA A 303 14.81 -17.22 -2.16
C ALA A 303 13.97 -15.93 -1.93
N GLY A 304 12.94 -15.74 -2.75
CA GLY A 304 12.05 -14.56 -2.69
C GLY A 304 12.55 -13.30 -3.38
N LYS A 305 13.76 -13.31 -3.97
CA LYS A 305 14.37 -12.15 -4.63
C LYS A 305 13.76 -11.80 -5.98
N ARG A 306 12.87 -12.65 -6.52
CA ARG A 306 12.09 -12.48 -7.77
C ARG A 306 12.90 -12.40 -9.07
N LEU A 307 14.21 -12.21 -8.99
CA LEU A 307 15.10 -12.09 -10.13
C LEU A 307 15.86 -13.39 -10.40
N ARG A 308 16.35 -13.54 -11.64
CA ARG A 308 17.32 -14.58 -12.00
C ARG A 308 18.71 -14.31 -11.42
N LEU A 309 19.54 -15.35 -11.39
CA LEU A 309 20.85 -15.31 -10.71
C LEU A 309 21.79 -14.30 -11.36
N GLU A 310 21.79 -14.20 -12.68
CA GLU A 310 22.59 -13.26 -13.47
C GLU A 310 22.34 -11.82 -13.02
N SER A 311 21.07 -11.43 -12.89
CA SER A 311 20.69 -10.10 -12.42
C SER A 311 21.14 -9.83 -10.97
N LEU A 312 21.20 -10.87 -10.14
CA LEU A 312 21.65 -10.78 -8.74
C LEU A 312 23.17 -10.76 -8.59
N SER A 313 23.91 -11.13 -9.63
CA SER A 313 25.37 -11.09 -9.67
C SER A 313 25.94 -9.75 -10.14
N ILE A 314 25.07 -8.78 -10.46
CA ILE A 314 25.49 -7.40 -10.79
C ILE A 314 25.47 -6.57 -9.52
N LEU A 315 26.63 -6.02 -9.16
CA LEU A 315 26.87 -5.38 -7.87
C LEU A 315 27.28 -3.91 -8.02
N ILE A 316 26.83 -3.08 -7.07
CA ILE A 316 27.35 -1.73 -6.83
C ILE A 316 27.79 -1.70 -5.36
N GLU A 317 29.07 -1.41 -5.10
CA GLU A 317 29.66 -1.44 -3.73
C GLU A 317 29.33 -2.75 -2.98
N GLY A 318 29.42 -3.89 -3.68
CA GLY A 318 29.14 -5.22 -3.12
C GLY A 318 27.65 -5.56 -2.91
N ALA A 319 26.72 -4.66 -3.24
CA ALA A 319 25.29 -4.86 -3.10
C ALA A 319 24.61 -5.08 -4.46
N ASN A 320 23.78 -6.13 -4.57
CA ASN A 320 22.88 -6.29 -5.73
C ASN A 320 21.56 -5.54 -5.52
N ILE A 321 20.80 -5.37 -6.60
CA ILE A 321 19.54 -4.63 -6.58
C ILE A 321 18.55 -5.18 -5.54
N SER A 322 18.48 -6.50 -5.36
CA SER A 322 17.59 -7.13 -4.37
C SER A 322 17.99 -6.80 -2.93
N SER A 323 19.29 -6.79 -2.64
CA SER A 323 19.81 -6.48 -1.31
C SER A 323 19.58 -5.01 -0.92
N ILE A 324 19.52 -4.10 -1.90
CA ILE A 324 19.17 -2.70 -1.68
C ILE A 324 17.69 -2.57 -1.37
N VAL A 325 16.82 -3.23 -2.13
CA VAL A 325 15.37 -3.09 -1.90
C VAL A 325 14.89 -3.76 -0.61
N GLN A 326 15.66 -4.69 -0.05
CA GLN A 326 15.40 -5.30 1.25
C GLN A 326 15.75 -4.39 2.43
N ARG A 327 16.47 -3.28 2.20
CA ARG A 327 16.79 -2.30 3.25
C ARG A 327 15.57 -1.45 3.57
N SER A 328 15.55 -0.91 4.79
CA SER A 328 14.62 0.17 5.13
C SER A 328 14.88 1.39 4.24
N ILE A 329 13.89 2.26 4.08
CA ILE A 329 14.03 3.50 3.30
C ILE A 329 15.12 4.40 3.92
N GLU A 330 15.24 4.44 5.24
CA GLU A 330 16.31 5.16 5.96
C GLU A 330 17.70 4.62 5.57
N ASP A 331 17.88 3.30 5.62
CA ASP A 331 19.15 2.65 5.30
C ASP A 331 19.49 2.74 3.81
N ALA A 332 18.49 2.64 2.93
CA ALA A 332 18.66 2.84 1.49
C ALA A 332 19.08 4.27 1.19
N HIS A 333 18.45 5.27 1.83
CA HIS A 333 18.82 6.67 1.67
C HIS A 333 20.26 6.94 2.14
N ALA A 334 20.65 6.40 3.30
CA ALA A 334 22.02 6.51 3.80
C ALA A 334 23.03 5.87 2.84
N PHE A 335 22.72 4.70 2.28
CA PHE A 335 23.56 4.03 1.28
C PHE A 335 23.80 4.90 0.03
N PHE A 336 22.74 5.45 -0.56
CA PHE A 336 22.86 6.28 -1.76
C PHE A 336 23.53 7.63 -1.49
N LEU A 337 23.42 8.19 -0.29
CA LEU A 337 24.13 9.41 0.10
C LEU A 337 25.64 9.21 0.14
N VAL A 338 26.11 8.04 0.59
CA VAL A 338 27.53 7.68 0.55
C VAL A 338 27.97 7.48 -0.90
N LEU A 339 27.18 6.79 -1.71
CA LEU A 339 27.49 6.50 -3.11
C LEU A 339 27.59 7.76 -3.98
N LEU A 340 26.74 8.77 -3.71
CA LEU A 340 26.80 10.08 -4.40
C LEU A 340 28.10 10.86 -4.08
N LYS A 341 28.77 10.54 -2.97
CA LYS A 341 30.06 11.13 -2.56
C LYS A 341 31.27 10.30 -3.00
N SER A 342 31.08 9.34 -3.91
CA SER A 342 32.18 8.55 -4.45
C SER A 342 33.24 9.45 -5.09
N SER A 343 34.51 9.09 -4.92
CA SER A 343 35.63 9.76 -5.59
C SER A 343 35.85 9.28 -7.03
N ASP A 344 35.13 8.25 -7.47
CA ASP A 344 35.21 7.74 -8.83
C ASP A 344 34.37 8.60 -9.79
N GLN A 345 35.05 9.48 -10.53
CA GLN A 345 34.42 10.37 -11.49
C GLN A 345 33.73 9.62 -12.64
N ARG A 346 34.32 8.50 -13.11
CA ARG A 346 33.73 7.71 -14.22
C ARG A 346 32.41 7.09 -13.82
N PHE A 347 32.31 6.63 -12.58
CA PHE A 347 31.06 6.14 -12.01
C PHE A 347 30.01 7.26 -11.95
N LEU A 348 30.39 8.43 -11.41
CA LEU A 348 29.46 9.55 -11.23
C LEU A 348 28.92 10.09 -12.56
N ASP A 349 29.74 10.16 -13.61
CA ASP A 349 29.32 10.67 -14.92
C ASP A 349 28.10 9.92 -15.50
N VAL A 350 27.95 8.64 -15.17
CA VAL A 350 26.84 7.81 -15.65
C VAL A 350 25.75 7.60 -14.59
N ALA A 351 26.12 7.62 -13.31
CA ALA A 351 25.23 7.30 -12.18
C ALA A 351 24.57 8.53 -11.51
N GLU A 352 25.11 9.74 -11.67
CA GLU A 352 24.67 10.91 -10.89
C GLU A 352 23.18 11.24 -11.09
N ALA A 353 22.72 11.27 -12.33
CA ALA A 353 21.31 11.59 -12.64
C ALA A 353 20.31 10.60 -11.98
N PRO A 354 20.42 9.27 -12.16
CA PRO A 354 19.54 8.34 -11.46
C PRO A 354 19.74 8.37 -9.94
N LEU A 355 20.96 8.58 -9.43
CA LEU A 355 21.22 8.68 -7.98
C LEU A 355 20.50 9.87 -7.34
N ARG A 356 20.56 11.05 -7.96
CA ARG A 356 19.85 12.24 -7.47
C ARG A 356 18.34 12.00 -7.42
N GLU A 357 17.80 11.31 -8.41
CA GLU A 357 16.36 11.04 -8.49
C GLU A 357 15.90 9.98 -7.47
N ILE A 358 16.71 8.95 -7.24
CA ILE A 358 16.50 7.96 -6.18
C ILE A 358 16.53 8.65 -4.80
N LEU A 359 17.56 9.45 -4.53
CA LEU A 359 17.71 10.17 -3.26
C LEU A 359 16.56 11.13 -3.01
N SER A 360 16.14 11.88 -4.04
CA SER A 360 14.98 12.77 -3.98
C SER A 360 13.72 12.01 -3.56
N ARG A 361 13.41 10.88 -4.20
CA ARG A 361 12.25 10.04 -3.86
C ARG A 361 12.33 9.43 -2.47
N LEU A 362 13.49 8.89 -2.09
CA LEU A 362 13.70 8.34 -0.76
C LEU A 362 13.51 9.43 0.31
N LYS A 363 14.02 10.65 0.06
CA LYS A 363 13.82 11.78 0.97
C LYS A 363 12.34 12.10 1.15
N PHE A 364 11.54 12.18 0.07
CA PHE A 364 10.10 12.42 0.21
C PHE A 364 9.40 11.34 1.03
N MET A 365 9.85 10.09 0.92
CA MET A 365 9.32 8.99 1.74
C MET A 365 9.68 9.13 3.24
N LEU A 366 10.87 9.66 3.55
CA LEU A 366 11.26 10.03 4.93
C LEU A 366 10.44 11.21 5.45
N ASP A 367 10.18 12.21 4.60
CA ASP A 367 9.41 13.40 4.94
C ASP A 367 7.96 13.05 5.29
N VAL A 368 7.36 12.03 4.65
CA VAL A 368 6.02 11.51 5.01
C VAL A 368 6.02 10.46 6.12
N GLY A 369 7.14 10.17 6.78
CA GLY A 369 7.17 9.26 7.93
C GLY A 369 7.17 7.76 7.58
N LEU A 370 7.68 7.38 6.40
CA LEU A 370 7.74 5.98 5.94
C LEU A 370 9.14 5.35 6.07
N GLU A 371 10.04 5.96 6.84
CA GLU A 371 11.44 5.54 7.01
C GLU A 371 11.62 4.05 7.34
N TYR A 372 10.67 3.45 8.05
CA TYR A 372 10.73 2.08 8.55
C TYR A 372 10.36 1.02 7.50
N LEU A 373 9.78 1.41 6.37
CA LEU A 373 9.38 0.47 5.32
C LEU A 373 10.59 -0.01 4.54
N THR A 374 10.56 -1.27 4.11
CA THR A 374 11.48 -1.75 3.08
C THR A 374 10.92 -1.46 1.69
N LEU A 375 11.81 -1.25 0.72
CA LEU A 375 11.44 -0.98 -0.67
C LEU A 375 10.81 -2.22 -1.35
N ASP A 376 11.14 -3.43 -0.91
CA ASP A 376 10.61 -4.69 -1.43
C ASP A 376 9.26 -5.12 -0.81
N ARG A 377 8.77 -4.39 0.21
CA ARG A 377 7.49 -4.68 0.85
C ARG A 377 6.37 -4.72 -0.19
N LYS A 378 5.59 -5.80 -0.18
CA LYS A 378 4.46 -6.02 -1.10
C LYS A 378 3.41 -4.92 -0.91
N ALA A 379 2.93 -4.33 -2.00
CA ALA A 379 1.95 -3.25 -1.97
C ALA A 379 0.64 -3.67 -1.26
N GLY A 380 0.21 -4.91 -1.46
CA GLY A 380 -1.01 -5.45 -0.84
C GLY A 380 -0.92 -5.66 0.68
N THR A 381 0.25 -5.52 1.31
CA THR A 381 0.41 -5.63 2.78
C THR A 381 0.55 -4.27 3.46
N LEU A 382 0.45 -3.17 2.70
CA LEU A 382 0.43 -1.82 3.23
C LEU A 382 -0.95 -1.51 3.81
N SER A 383 -0.96 -0.76 4.92
CA SER A 383 -2.18 -0.14 5.44
C SER A 383 -2.70 0.97 4.50
N GLY A 384 -3.96 1.36 4.71
CA GLY A 384 -4.59 2.53 4.05
C GLY A 384 -3.70 3.76 4.07
N GLY A 385 -3.34 4.21 5.27
CA GLY A 385 -2.48 5.37 5.48
C GLY A 385 -1.06 5.21 4.92
N GLU A 386 -0.44 4.02 5.00
CA GLU A 386 0.88 3.79 4.38
C GLU A 386 0.81 4.00 2.86
N ALA A 387 -0.15 3.37 2.16
CA ALA A 387 -0.26 3.52 0.72
C ALA A 387 -0.60 4.96 0.29
N GLN A 388 -1.44 5.64 1.07
CA GLN A 388 -1.79 7.03 0.83
C GLN A 388 -0.56 7.94 0.94
N ARG A 389 0.27 7.76 1.96
CA ARG A 389 1.51 8.53 2.15
C ARG A 389 2.55 8.24 1.07
N ILE A 390 2.64 6.98 0.60
CA ILE A 390 3.47 6.64 -0.57
C ILE A 390 3.02 7.43 -1.80
N ARG A 391 1.70 7.48 -2.04
CA ARG A 391 1.16 8.23 -3.17
C ARG A 391 1.42 9.73 -3.01
N LEU A 392 1.27 10.29 -1.82
CA LEU A 392 1.62 11.68 -1.52
C LEU A 392 3.09 11.98 -1.83
N ALA A 393 4.01 11.14 -1.36
CA ALA A 393 5.45 11.28 -1.65
C ALA A 393 5.75 11.22 -3.15
N SER A 394 5.11 10.31 -3.88
CA SER A 394 5.21 10.22 -5.35
C SER A 394 4.70 11.49 -6.05
N GLN A 395 3.59 12.08 -5.58
CA GLN A 395 3.05 13.32 -6.14
C GLN A 395 3.93 14.55 -5.88
N ILE A 396 4.64 14.60 -4.76
CA ILE A 396 5.60 15.66 -4.50
C ILE A 396 6.83 15.49 -5.40
N GLY A 397 7.26 14.24 -5.62
CA GLY A 397 8.34 13.89 -6.53
C GLY A 397 8.09 14.30 -7.98
N SER A 398 6.83 14.32 -8.44
CA SER A 398 6.49 14.74 -9.81
C SER A 398 6.57 16.25 -10.03
N ARG A 399 6.62 17.05 -8.95
CA ARG A 399 6.75 18.53 -8.98
C ARG A 399 5.76 19.22 -9.90
N LEU A 400 4.53 18.70 -9.98
CA LEU A 400 3.46 19.34 -10.74
C LEU A 400 3.08 20.68 -10.09
N VAL A 401 2.71 21.65 -10.93
CA VAL A 401 2.31 23.01 -10.54
C VAL A 401 0.95 23.33 -11.16
N GLY A 402 0.13 24.11 -10.47
CA GLY A 402 -1.20 24.48 -10.94
C GLY A 402 -2.23 23.35 -10.84
N THR A 403 -1.94 22.32 -10.06
CA THR A 403 -2.80 21.15 -9.84
C THR A 403 -3.69 21.34 -8.61
N LEU A 404 -4.89 20.77 -8.63
CA LEU A 404 -5.74 20.62 -7.46
C LEU A 404 -5.55 19.21 -6.86
N TYR A 405 -4.95 19.14 -5.68
CA TYR A 405 -4.85 17.87 -4.95
C TYR A 405 -6.04 17.74 -4.00
N VAL A 406 -6.73 16.60 -4.04
CA VAL A 406 -7.86 16.29 -3.15
C VAL A 406 -7.51 15.08 -2.30
N LEU A 407 -7.35 15.28 -0.99
CA LEU A 407 -6.88 14.28 -0.04
C LEU A 407 -8.01 13.85 0.92
N ASP A 408 -8.11 12.55 1.16
CA ASP A 408 -9.11 11.94 2.05
C ASP A 408 -8.45 11.53 3.37
N GLU A 409 -8.54 12.34 4.41
CA GLU A 409 -8.05 12.04 5.77
C GLU A 409 -6.60 11.49 5.80
N PRO A 410 -5.59 12.26 5.33
CA PRO A 410 -4.21 11.81 5.26
C PRO A 410 -3.57 11.47 6.62
N THR A 411 -4.20 11.86 7.74
CA THR A 411 -3.73 11.54 9.09
C THR A 411 -4.08 10.11 9.55
N ILE A 412 -4.86 9.34 8.79
CA ILE A 412 -5.24 7.97 9.15
C ILE A 412 -4.01 7.07 9.36
N GLY A 413 -4.06 6.27 10.45
CA GLY A 413 -2.99 5.36 10.85
C GLY A 413 -1.66 6.06 11.15
N LEU A 414 -1.69 7.37 11.41
CA LEU A 414 -0.53 8.18 11.75
C LEU A 414 -0.54 8.51 13.24
N HIS A 415 0.61 8.37 13.88
CA HIS A 415 0.77 8.80 15.26
C HIS A 415 0.86 10.34 15.33
N GLN A 416 0.37 10.97 16.41
CA GLN A 416 0.39 12.44 16.57
C GLN A 416 1.78 13.08 16.37
N ARG A 417 2.83 12.31 16.62
CA ARG A 417 4.22 12.70 16.37
C ARG A 417 4.51 12.97 14.90
N ASP A 418 4.05 12.07 14.03
CA ASP A 418 4.37 12.11 12.61
C ASP A 418 3.41 13.03 11.83
N ASN A 419 2.32 13.46 12.47
CA ASN A 419 1.35 14.42 11.92
C ASN A 419 1.99 15.77 11.57
N GLU A 420 2.92 16.26 12.40
CA GLU A 420 3.64 17.51 12.12
C GLU A 420 4.46 17.43 10.81
N LYS A 421 5.06 16.27 10.53
CA LYS A 421 5.77 16.04 9.27
C LYS A 421 4.83 16.07 8.06
N LEU A 422 3.66 15.46 8.20
CA LEU A 422 2.62 15.45 7.16
C LEU A 422 2.14 16.88 6.87
N VAL A 423 1.79 17.66 7.89
CA VAL A 423 1.35 19.06 7.72
C VAL A 423 2.41 19.89 6.98
N LYS A 424 3.69 19.75 7.37
CA LYS A 424 4.80 20.41 6.66
C LYS A 424 4.84 20.01 5.18
N THR A 425 4.66 18.72 4.90
CA THR A 425 4.63 18.18 3.55
C THR A 425 3.46 18.74 2.72
N LEU A 426 2.29 18.94 3.32
CA LEU A 426 1.15 19.59 2.67
C LEU A 426 1.42 21.06 2.33
N HIS A 427 2.12 21.78 3.21
CA HIS A 427 2.60 23.13 2.92
C HIS A 427 3.59 23.16 1.77
N GLU A 428 4.56 22.24 1.73
CA GLU A 428 5.49 22.12 0.61
C GLU A 428 4.74 21.88 -0.71
N LEU A 429 3.73 21.01 -0.72
CA LEU A 429 2.90 20.76 -1.90
C LEU A 429 2.13 22.00 -2.36
N ARG A 430 1.56 22.78 -1.42
CA ARG A 430 0.92 24.08 -1.70
C ARG A 430 1.92 25.08 -2.27
N ASP A 431 3.09 25.21 -1.63
CA ASP A 431 4.10 26.24 -1.94
C ASP A 431 4.77 26.03 -3.31
N LEU A 432 4.67 24.83 -3.89
CA LEU A 432 4.98 24.57 -5.31
C LEU A 432 4.04 25.31 -6.28
N GLY A 433 2.95 25.91 -5.81
CA GLY A 433 1.93 26.58 -6.63
C GLY A 433 0.72 25.67 -6.92
N ASN A 434 0.36 24.82 -5.96
CA ASN A 434 -0.82 23.96 -6.05
C ASN A 434 -1.89 24.36 -5.03
N THR A 435 -3.13 23.97 -5.32
CA THR A 435 -4.23 24.05 -4.34
C THR A 435 -4.41 22.69 -3.69
N VAL A 436 -4.44 22.64 -2.37
CA VAL A 436 -4.52 21.38 -1.62
C VAL A 436 -5.84 21.37 -0.84
N LEU A 437 -6.79 20.56 -1.28
CA LEU A 437 -8.07 20.34 -0.61
C LEU A 437 -7.99 19.07 0.23
N VAL A 438 -8.24 19.17 1.53
CA VAL A 438 -8.11 18.06 2.46
C VAL A 438 -9.44 17.85 3.18
N VAL A 439 -10.02 16.65 3.13
CA VAL A 439 -11.11 16.26 4.02
C VAL A 439 -10.49 15.74 5.31
N GLU A 440 -10.74 16.42 6.44
CA GLU A 440 -10.09 16.08 7.71
C GLU A 440 -10.92 16.38 8.97
N HIS A 441 -10.56 15.65 10.02
CA HIS A 441 -11.08 15.76 11.38
C HIS A 441 -9.98 15.97 12.41
N ASP A 442 -8.70 15.78 12.06
CA ASP A 442 -7.58 16.03 12.96
C ASP A 442 -7.44 17.52 13.30
N VAL A 443 -7.24 17.79 14.60
CA VAL A 443 -7.17 19.15 15.14
C VAL A 443 -5.97 19.90 14.56
N ASP A 444 -4.79 19.28 14.55
CA ASP A 444 -3.56 19.97 14.14
C ASP A 444 -3.60 20.33 12.64
N THR A 445 -4.16 19.45 11.81
CA THR A 445 -4.33 19.68 10.37
C THR A 445 -5.35 20.79 10.08
N VAL A 446 -6.49 20.79 10.78
CA VAL A 446 -7.49 21.86 10.65
C VAL A 446 -6.91 23.21 11.06
N LEU A 447 -6.16 23.26 12.17
CA LEU A 447 -5.53 24.49 12.66
C LEU A 447 -4.40 25.01 11.75
N ALA A 448 -3.71 24.12 11.03
CA ALA A 448 -2.65 24.47 10.08
C ALA A 448 -3.16 24.90 8.69
N SER A 449 -4.45 24.73 8.41
CA SER A 449 -5.05 25.11 7.13
C SER A 449 -5.06 26.63 6.92
N ASP A 450 -5.10 27.05 5.65
CA ASP A 450 -5.26 28.47 5.31
C ASP A 450 -6.75 28.89 5.29
N TYR A 451 -7.63 27.94 4.95
CA TYR A 451 -9.06 28.15 4.81
C TYR A 451 -9.83 26.91 5.26
N LEU A 452 -10.94 27.11 5.97
CA LEU A 452 -11.80 26.04 6.46
C LEU A 452 -13.18 26.15 5.84
N VAL A 453 -13.77 25.00 5.51
CA VAL A 453 -15.19 24.85 5.17
C VAL A 453 -15.76 23.74 6.05
N ASP A 454 -16.74 24.09 6.89
CA ASP A 454 -17.49 23.15 7.71
C ASP A 454 -18.83 22.84 7.05
N ILE A 455 -19.16 21.55 6.96
CA ILE A 455 -20.36 21.05 6.30
C ILE A 455 -21.24 20.33 7.33
N GLY A 456 -22.51 20.69 7.39
CA GLY A 456 -23.47 20.17 8.37
C GLY A 456 -24.88 20.72 8.16
N PRO A 457 -25.64 20.99 9.24
CA PRO A 457 -25.30 20.78 10.66
C PRO A 457 -25.38 19.32 11.11
N GLY A 458 -26.10 18.47 10.38
CA GLY A 458 -26.25 17.04 10.67
C GLY A 458 -25.62 16.14 9.59
N ALA A 459 -25.93 14.84 9.67
CA ALA A 459 -25.59 13.85 8.65
C ALA A 459 -26.77 13.58 7.70
N GLY A 460 -26.49 13.10 6.48
CA GLY A 460 -27.51 12.72 5.50
C GLY A 460 -28.44 13.85 5.13
N THR A 461 -29.74 13.61 5.26
CA THR A 461 -30.81 14.56 4.92
C THR A 461 -30.73 15.87 5.72
N HIS A 462 -30.19 15.80 6.95
CA HIS A 462 -29.96 16.93 7.87
C HIS A 462 -28.64 17.66 7.63
N GLY A 463 -27.80 17.14 6.73
CA GLY A 463 -26.53 17.75 6.31
C GLY A 463 -26.63 18.49 4.98
N GLY A 464 -25.48 18.62 4.31
CA GLY A 464 -25.36 19.12 2.94
C GLY A 464 -25.40 20.65 2.82
N ASN A 465 -25.35 21.38 3.93
CA ASN A 465 -25.22 22.84 3.96
C ASN A 465 -23.83 23.24 4.47
N ILE A 466 -23.38 24.44 4.10
CA ILE A 466 -22.16 25.05 4.65
C ILE A 466 -22.54 25.71 5.97
N THR A 467 -22.02 25.21 7.08
CA THR A 467 -22.28 25.72 8.44
C THR A 467 -21.30 26.81 8.84
N ALA A 468 -20.05 26.69 8.39
CA ALA A 468 -19.05 27.72 8.54
C ALA A 468 -18.06 27.73 7.37
N GLN A 469 -17.53 28.90 7.03
CA GLN A 469 -16.42 29.02 6.10
C GLN A 469 -15.60 30.27 6.39
N GLY A 470 -14.30 30.21 6.11
CA GLY A 470 -13.43 31.39 6.20
C GLY A 470 -11.96 31.08 6.35
N ALA A 471 -11.16 32.15 6.37
CA ALA A 471 -9.72 32.07 6.55
C ALA A 471 -9.35 31.70 8.00
N MET A 472 -8.38 30.80 8.14
CA MET A 472 -7.81 30.40 9.42
C MET A 472 -6.56 31.25 9.74
N PRO A 473 -6.29 31.56 11.02
CA PRO A 473 -7.01 31.17 12.24
C PRO A 473 -8.16 32.14 12.61
N ALA A 474 -8.47 33.15 11.78
CA ALA A 474 -9.46 34.19 12.10
C ALA A 474 -10.86 33.62 12.36
N LEU A 475 -11.26 32.60 11.60
CA LEU A 475 -12.55 31.91 11.73
C LEU A 475 -12.79 31.31 13.11
N LEU A 476 -11.75 30.85 13.82
CA LEU A 476 -11.90 30.27 15.17
C LEU A 476 -12.53 31.25 16.15
N LYS A 477 -12.23 32.55 16.01
CA LYS A 477 -12.76 33.61 16.89
C LYS A 477 -14.18 34.04 16.52
N ASP A 478 -14.66 33.64 15.35
CA ASP A 478 -16.00 33.97 14.89
C ASP A 478 -17.05 33.07 15.57
N LYS A 479 -17.73 33.63 16.57
CA LYS A 479 -18.83 32.97 17.28
C LYS A 479 -20.19 33.13 16.58
N LYS A 480 -20.28 33.86 15.47
CA LYS A 480 -21.54 34.06 14.74
C LYS A 480 -21.90 32.86 13.87
N GLN A 481 -20.92 32.06 13.46
CA GLN A 481 -21.13 30.88 12.63
C GLN A 481 -21.52 29.68 13.51
N ASP A 482 -22.63 29.03 13.17
CA ASP A 482 -23.13 27.87 13.92
C ASP A 482 -22.47 26.58 13.41
N SER A 483 -21.25 26.36 13.85
CA SER A 483 -20.45 25.17 13.54
C SER A 483 -20.18 24.36 14.79
N LEU A 484 -20.53 23.07 14.75
CA LEU A 484 -20.17 22.11 15.80
C LEU A 484 -18.65 21.93 15.88
N THR A 485 -17.99 21.85 14.73
CA THR A 485 -16.53 21.71 14.64
C THR A 485 -15.83 22.87 15.33
N LEU A 486 -16.23 24.11 15.06
CA LEU A 486 -15.65 25.28 15.73
C LEU A 486 -15.88 25.28 17.25
N LYS A 487 -17.00 24.74 17.74
CA LYS A 487 -17.26 24.58 19.19
C LYS A 487 -16.25 23.62 19.83
N TYR A 488 -15.95 22.49 19.19
CA TYR A 488 -14.91 21.56 19.66
C TYR A 488 -13.50 22.18 19.60
N LEU A 489 -13.14 22.85 18.50
CA LEU A 489 -11.82 23.48 18.33
C LEU A 489 -11.56 24.63 19.32
N ARG A 490 -12.61 25.37 19.70
CA ARG A 490 -12.53 26.40 20.76
C ARG A 490 -12.49 25.81 22.18
N GLY A 491 -12.87 24.54 22.34
CA GLY A 491 -13.09 23.90 23.64
C GLY A 491 -14.42 24.28 24.31
N ASP A 492 -15.37 24.87 23.56
CA ASP A 492 -16.74 25.09 24.03
C ASP A 492 -17.46 23.73 24.23
N GLU A 493 -17.16 22.75 23.37
CA GLU A 493 -17.54 21.34 23.49
C GLU A 493 -16.29 20.46 23.65
N LYS A 494 -16.40 19.34 24.38
CA LYS A 494 -15.27 18.40 24.56
C LYS A 494 -15.73 17.00 24.92
N ILE A 495 -14.90 16.00 24.59
CA ILE A 495 -15.02 14.66 25.13
C ILE A 495 -14.40 14.64 26.53
N PRO A 496 -15.18 14.40 27.60
CA PRO A 496 -14.67 14.44 28.96
C PRO A 496 -13.74 13.24 29.23
N VAL A 497 -12.74 13.46 30.09
CA VAL A 497 -11.96 12.35 30.67
C VAL A 497 -12.85 11.66 31.71
N PRO A 498 -12.92 10.32 31.75
CA PRO A 498 -13.70 9.62 32.76
C PRO A 498 -13.21 9.95 34.18
N ASP A 499 -14.12 10.37 35.06
CA ASP A 499 -13.80 10.72 36.47
C ASP A 499 -13.23 9.52 37.24
N ASP A 500 -13.84 8.34 37.03
CA ASP A 500 -13.41 7.07 37.61
C ASP A 500 -13.14 6.04 36.50
N ARG A 501 -11.90 5.52 36.46
CA ARG A 501 -11.54 4.38 35.59
C ARG A 501 -11.88 3.06 36.25
N ARG A 502 -12.22 2.05 35.45
CA ARG A 502 -12.48 0.70 35.98
C ARG A 502 -11.18 0.11 36.54
N LYS A 503 -11.07 0.01 37.87
CA LYS A 503 -9.83 -0.34 38.58
C LYS A 503 -9.26 -1.71 38.19
N VAL A 504 -7.96 -1.79 37.93
CA VAL A 504 -7.22 -3.05 37.76
C VAL A 504 -6.60 -3.44 39.12
N LYS A 505 -6.80 -4.69 39.55
CA LYS A 505 -6.32 -5.18 40.87
C LYS A 505 -4.84 -5.57 40.82
N PHE A 506 -4.06 -5.09 41.78
CA PHE A 506 -2.63 -5.40 41.95
C PHE A 506 -2.32 -5.99 43.32
N LEU A 507 -1.33 -6.88 43.38
CA LEU A 507 -0.67 -7.31 44.61
C LEU A 507 0.84 -7.35 44.37
N LYS A 508 1.63 -6.73 45.25
CA LYS A 508 3.11 -6.71 45.15
C LYS A 508 3.62 -6.33 43.74
N LYS A 509 3.03 -5.29 43.12
CA LYS A 509 3.32 -4.82 41.74
C LYS A 509 3.01 -5.83 40.61
N GLN A 510 2.33 -6.94 40.90
CA GLN A 510 1.80 -7.86 39.89
C GLN A 510 0.29 -7.72 39.76
N MET A 511 -0.22 -7.78 38.52
CA MET A 511 -1.65 -7.78 38.26
C MET A 511 -2.27 -9.13 38.68
N ILE A 512 -3.24 -9.10 39.59
CA ILE A 512 -4.10 -10.26 39.95
C ILE A 512 -5.52 -10.07 39.42
N HIS A 513 -5.68 -9.21 38.42
CA HIS A 513 -6.93 -9.11 37.69
C HIS A 513 -7.05 -10.29 36.71
N GLU A 514 -8.29 -10.67 36.38
CA GLU A 514 -8.52 -11.59 35.25
C GLU A 514 -7.90 -10.96 34.00
N SER A 515 -6.98 -11.67 33.36
CA SER A 515 -6.17 -11.09 32.29
C SER A 515 -5.79 -12.13 31.26
N LEU A 516 -5.76 -11.70 30.00
CA LEU A 516 -5.19 -12.45 28.91
C LEU A 516 -3.69 -12.12 28.81
N LYS A 517 -2.83 -13.13 28.89
CA LYS A 517 -1.37 -12.94 28.90
C LYS A 517 -0.77 -13.54 27.64
N VAL A 518 -0.13 -12.73 26.82
CA VAL A 518 0.67 -13.17 25.67
C VAL A 518 2.12 -13.20 26.11
N LYS A 519 2.78 -14.35 25.94
CA LYS A 519 4.19 -14.53 26.32
C LYS A 519 5.08 -14.83 25.12
N GLY A 520 6.19 -14.13 25.04
CA GLY A 520 7.26 -14.30 24.06
C GLY A 520 6.78 -14.23 22.62
N ALA A 521 6.02 -13.19 22.27
CA ALA A 521 5.60 -12.94 20.89
C ALA A 521 6.80 -12.45 20.03
N THR A 522 7.04 -13.11 18.90
CA THR A 522 8.19 -12.85 18.00
C THR A 522 7.78 -12.76 16.53
N ALA A 523 6.51 -12.56 16.24
CA ALA A 523 6.04 -12.36 14.87
C ALA A 523 6.52 -11.01 14.30
N ASN A 524 6.93 -10.99 13.02
CA ASN A 524 7.49 -9.82 12.34
C ASN A 524 8.58 -9.13 13.16
N ASN A 525 8.42 -7.85 13.49
CA ASN A 525 9.38 -7.07 14.25
C ASN A 525 9.24 -7.18 15.78
N LEU A 526 8.33 -8.01 16.32
CA LEU A 526 8.13 -8.14 17.77
C LEU A 526 9.34 -8.78 18.47
N LYS A 527 9.83 -8.16 19.54
CA LYS A 527 11.06 -8.53 20.26
C LYS A 527 10.78 -9.38 21.51
N ASN A 528 10.30 -10.62 21.31
CA ASN A 528 9.96 -11.55 22.40
C ASN A 528 9.05 -10.87 23.46
N VAL A 529 7.95 -10.28 22.98
CA VAL A 529 7.07 -9.43 23.79
C VAL A 529 6.23 -10.26 24.76
N ASP A 530 6.29 -9.87 26.04
CA ASP A 530 5.37 -10.31 27.08
C ASP A 530 4.40 -9.18 27.42
N VAL A 531 3.10 -9.41 27.26
CA VAL A 531 2.06 -8.40 27.52
C VAL A 531 0.84 -9.01 28.23
N GLN A 532 0.18 -8.22 29.06
CA GLN A 532 -1.03 -8.62 29.76
C GLN A 532 -2.16 -7.63 29.47
N PHE A 533 -3.29 -8.13 28.99
CA PHE A 533 -4.51 -7.38 28.73
C PHE A 533 -5.51 -7.65 29.87
N PRO A 534 -5.91 -6.65 30.66
CA PRO A 534 -6.91 -6.84 31.69
C PRO A 534 -8.28 -7.11 31.04
N LEU A 535 -8.95 -8.17 31.47
CA LEU A 535 -10.28 -8.52 30.99
C LEU A 535 -11.35 -7.65 31.64
N ARG A 536 -12.48 -7.51 30.95
CA ARG A 536 -13.62 -6.66 31.33
C ARG A 536 -13.25 -5.18 31.44
N ARG A 537 -12.31 -4.73 30.61
CA ARG A 537 -11.80 -3.36 30.57
C ARG A 537 -11.79 -2.85 29.14
N PHE A 538 -11.78 -1.53 29.02
CA PHE A 538 -11.49 -0.85 27.78
C PHE A 538 -9.97 -0.64 27.66
N THR A 539 -9.32 -1.38 26.76
CA THR A 539 -7.86 -1.32 26.57
C THR A 539 -7.51 -0.70 25.22
N ALA A 540 -6.68 0.33 25.21
CA ALA A 540 -6.11 0.88 23.98
C ALA A 540 -4.68 0.35 23.74
N VAL A 541 -4.38 -0.04 22.52
CA VAL A 541 -3.04 -0.43 22.06
C VAL A 541 -2.51 0.70 21.19
N THR A 542 -1.46 1.36 21.67
CA THR A 542 -0.90 2.59 21.10
C THR A 542 0.55 2.38 20.65
N GLY A 543 1.12 3.41 20.03
CA GLY A 543 2.49 3.41 19.54
C GLY A 543 2.60 3.94 18.12
N VAL A 544 3.80 4.26 17.67
CA VAL A 544 4.04 4.83 16.34
C VAL A 544 3.70 3.85 15.20
N SER A 545 3.55 4.36 13.97
CA SER A 545 3.28 3.50 12.80
C SER A 545 4.46 2.54 12.59
N GLY A 546 4.16 1.26 12.30
CA GLY A 546 5.18 0.22 12.20
C GLY A 546 5.73 -0.33 13.53
N SER A 547 5.24 0.10 14.70
CA SER A 547 5.75 -0.39 16.00
C SER A 547 5.40 -1.85 16.34
N GLY A 548 4.49 -2.47 15.58
CA GLY A 548 4.04 -3.85 15.78
C GLY A 548 2.64 -4.01 16.38
N LYS A 549 1.84 -2.93 16.50
CA LYS A 549 0.46 -2.95 17.05
C LYS A 549 -0.43 -4.02 16.40
N SER A 550 -0.58 -3.94 15.08
CA SER A 550 -1.42 -4.87 14.32
C SER A 550 -0.85 -6.29 14.36
N THR A 551 0.47 -6.46 14.36
CA THR A 551 1.08 -7.79 14.51
C THR A 551 0.77 -8.42 15.88
N LEU A 552 0.84 -7.65 16.96
CA LEU A 552 0.52 -8.16 18.29
C LEU A 552 -0.98 -8.51 18.43
N VAL A 553 -1.87 -7.60 18.01
CA VAL A 553 -3.32 -7.73 18.23
C VAL A 553 -3.99 -8.64 17.20
N TYR A 554 -3.61 -8.55 15.93
CA TYR A 554 -4.21 -9.36 14.86
C TYR A 554 -3.44 -10.64 14.58
N ASP A 555 -2.16 -10.55 14.24
CA ASP A 555 -1.42 -11.73 13.79
C ASP A 555 -1.20 -12.73 14.91
N VAL A 556 -0.87 -12.26 16.11
CA VAL A 556 -0.64 -13.11 17.28
C VAL A 556 -1.95 -13.37 18.02
N LEU A 557 -2.60 -12.33 18.55
CA LEU A 557 -3.72 -12.51 19.47
C LEU A 557 -5.01 -12.98 18.76
N TYR A 558 -5.50 -12.24 17.76
CA TYR A 558 -6.76 -12.56 17.08
C TYR A 558 -6.71 -13.92 16.41
N LYS A 559 -5.72 -14.17 15.54
CA LYS A 559 -5.63 -15.43 14.79
C LYS A 559 -5.57 -16.65 15.72
N TYR A 560 -4.82 -16.55 16.81
CA TYR A 560 -4.75 -17.63 17.80
C TYR A 560 -6.11 -17.89 18.47
N LEU A 561 -6.77 -16.84 18.96
CA LEU A 561 -8.05 -16.97 19.63
C LEU A 561 -9.19 -17.34 18.69
N ALA A 562 -9.16 -16.88 17.44
CA ALA A 562 -10.16 -17.21 16.42
C ALA A 562 -10.09 -18.70 16.05
N ASN A 563 -8.89 -19.28 15.94
CA ASN A 563 -8.75 -20.72 15.75
C ASN A 563 -9.30 -21.50 16.95
N ARG A 564 -9.08 -20.99 18.17
CA ARG A 564 -9.49 -21.64 19.41
C ARG A 564 -11.01 -21.60 19.64
N PHE A 565 -11.64 -20.44 19.45
CA PHE A 565 -13.03 -20.19 19.83
C PHE A 565 -14.01 -20.14 18.65
N ASN A 566 -13.55 -19.71 17.47
CA ASN A 566 -14.39 -19.54 16.29
C ASN A 566 -14.20 -20.65 15.24
N ALA A 567 -13.40 -21.68 15.55
CA ALA A 567 -13.03 -22.76 14.63
C ALA A 567 -12.45 -22.24 13.29
N ALA A 568 -11.73 -21.12 13.33
CA ALA A 568 -11.01 -20.61 12.18
C ALA A 568 -9.76 -21.45 11.87
N ASN A 569 -9.22 -21.30 10.65
CA ASN A 569 -8.01 -22.00 10.21
C ASN A 569 -6.92 -21.00 9.76
N HIS A 570 -6.62 -20.03 10.62
CA HIS A 570 -5.54 -19.07 10.39
C HIS A 570 -4.20 -19.65 10.82
N LYS A 571 -3.10 -19.16 10.23
CA LYS A 571 -1.76 -19.39 10.75
C LYS A 571 -1.42 -18.26 11.75
N PRO A 572 -1.45 -18.49 13.07
CA PRO A 572 -1.15 -17.45 14.04
C PRO A 572 0.34 -17.09 14.01
N GLY A 573 0.65 -15.84 14.32
CA GLY A 573 2.01 -15.37 14.56
C GLY A 573 2.66 -16.09 15.75
N VAL A 574 3.98 -16.16 15.73
CA VAL A 574 4.75 -16.92 16.74
C VAL A 574 4.65 -16.26 18.11
N ALA A 575 4.19 -17.02 19.10
CA ALA A 575 4.27 -16.70 20.52
C ALA A 575 4.52 -17.98 21.34
N LYS A 576 5.25 -17.87 22.44
CA LYS A 576 5.57 -19.03 23.31
C LYS A 576 4.33 -19.62 23.96
N SER A 577 3.44 -18.77 24.46
CA SER A 577 2.16 -19.21 25.05
C SER A 577 1.18 -18.04 25.17
N ILE A 578 -0.11 -18.34 25.16
CA ILE A 578 -1.19 -17.41 25.51
C ILE A 578 -2.00 -18.02 26.66
N LEU A 579 -2.10 -17.31 27.78
CA LEU A 579 -2.71 -17.76 29.04
C LEU A 579 -3.95 -16.92 29.39
N GLY A 580 -4.85 -17.46 30.22
CA GLY A 580 -6.10 -16.78 30.61
C GLY A 580 -7.24 -16.97 29.60
N LEU A 581 -7.23 -18.09 28.88
CA LEU A 581 -8.22 -18.43 27.85
C LEU A 581 -9.55 -18.86 28.46
N GLU A 582 -9.53 -19.41 29.68
CA GLU A 582 -10.69 -19.89 30.45
C GLU A 582 -11.71 -18.78 30.79
N TYR A 583 -11.30 -17.52 30.69
CA TYR A 583 -12.14 -16.36 30.95
C TYR A 583 -12.92 -15.87 29.72
N LEU A 584 -12.61 -16.41 28.54
CA LEU A 584 -13.21 -16.02 27.25
C LEU A 584 -13.95 -17.20 26.62
N ASP A 585 -15.04 -16.92 25.91
CA ASP A 585 -15.78 -17.92 25.13
C ASP A 585 -15.82 -17.58 23.63
N ARG A 586 -15.63 -16.31 23.29
CA ARG A 586 -15.76 -15.81 21.92
C ARG A 586 -14.83 -14.63 21.68
N ILE A 587 -14.34 -14.54 20.44
CA ILE A 587 -13.62 -13.36 19.95
C ILE A 587 -14.29 -12.79 18.71
N ILE A 588 -14.37 -11.48 18.63
CA ILE A 588 -14.96 -10.75 17.50
C ILE A 588 -13.93 -9.73 17.03
N ASN A 589 -13.55 -9.83 15.76
CA ASN A 589 -12.83 -8.76 15.08
C ASN A 589 -13.81 -7.87 14.32
N ILE A 590 -13.73 -6.58 14.56
CA ILE A 590 -14.49 -5.54 13.86
C ILE A 590 -13.47 -4.66 13.12
N ASP A 591 -13.12 -5.07 11.92
CA ASP A 591 -12.18 -4.39 11.02
C ASP A 591 -12.92 -3.46 10.03
N GLN A 592 -12.14 -2.60 9.35
CA GLN A 592 -12.64 -1.65 8.36
C GLN A 592 -12.89 -2.25 6.97
N SER A 593 -12.67 -3.55 6.79
CA SER A 593 -12.91 -4.21 5.50
C SER A 593 -14.36 -4.04 5.04
N ALA A 594 -14.58 -3.85 3.75
CA ALA A 594 -15.92 -3.69 3.19
C ALA A 594 -16.84 -4.85 3.61
N ILE A 595 -18.08 -4.54 4.03
CA ILE A 595 -19.06 -5.56 4.43
C ILE A 595 -19.46 -6.50 3.27
N GLY A 596 -19.22 -6.07 2.03
CA GLY A 596 -19.37 -6.87 0.83
C GLY A 596 -18.76 -6.16 -0.37
N ARG A 597 -18.32 -6.95 -1.36
CA ARG A 597 -17.68 -6.45 -2.58
C ARG A 597 -18.65 -6.26 -3.76
N THR A 598 -19.94 -6.48 -3.53
CA THR A 598 -20.97 -6.40 -4.58
C THR A 598 -22.11 -5.49 -4.14
N PRO A 599 -22.81 -4.86 -5.10
CA PRO A 599 -24.00 -4.05 -4.81
C PRO A 599 -25.16 -4.80 -4.13
N ARG A 600 -25.10 -6.13 -4.04
CA ARG A 600 -26.08 -6.98 -3.36
C ARG A 600 -25.97 -6.93 -1.84
N SER A 601 -24.79 -6.57 -1.33
CA SER A 601 -24.58 -6.37 0.12
C SER A 601 -24.97 -4.93 0.48
N ASN A 602 -25.68 -4.76 1.58
CA ASN A 602 -26.17 -3.47 2.08
C ASN A 602 -26.47 -3.54 3.59
N PRO A 603 -26.71 -2.42 4.28
CA PRO A 603 -27.00 -2.42 5.71
C PRO A 603 -28.12 -3.41 6.11
N ALA A 604 -29.25 -3.41 5.40
CA ALA A 604 -30.40 -4.27 5.73
C ALA A 604 -30.08 -5.77 5.63
N THR A 605 -29.35 -6.18 4.60
CA THR A 605 -28.92 -7.59 4.44
C THR A 605 -27.91 -8.00 5.51
N TYR A 606 -26.98 -7.11 5.87
CA TYR A 606 -25.88 -7.45 6.76
C TYR A 606 -26.32 -7.68 8.21
N VAL A 607 -27.20 -6.81 8.73
CA VAL A 607 -27.76 -6.92 10.09
C VAL A 607 -28.90 -7.94 10.20
N GLY A 608 -29.30 -8.52 9.06
CA GLY A 608 -30.37 -9.53 8.98
C GLY A 608 -31.79 -8.96 8.99
N ALA A 609 -31.96 -7.63 8.95
CA ALA A 609 -33.27 -6.98 8.85
C ALA A 609 -34.01 -7.36 7.55
N TRP A 610 -33.27 -7.58 6.47
CA TRP A 610 -33.83 -7.87 5.14
C TRP A 610 -34.70 -9.12 5.08
N THR A 611 -34.41 -10.15 5.88
CA THR A 611 -35.24 -11.37 5.90
C THR A 611 -36.64 -11.05 6.43
N TYR A 612 -36.71 -10.35 7.56
CA TYR A 612 -37.98 -9.98 8.19
C TYR A 612 -38.78 -9.01 7.32
N ILE A 613 -38.13 -8.03 6.69
CA ILE A 613 -38.80 -7.09 5.78
C ILE A 613 -39.47 -7.87 4.63
N ARG A 614 -38.79 -8.84 4.02
CA ARG A 614 -39.39 -9.64 2.93
C ARG A 614 -40.55 -10.52 3.39
N GLU A 615 -40.48 -11.05 4.60
CA GLU A 615 -41.58 -11.83 5.21
C GLU A 615 -42.81 -10.96 5.43
N LEU A 616 -42.63 -9.72 5.91
CA LEU A 616 -43.73 -8.75 6.07
C LEU A 616 -44.40 -8.43 4.73
N PHE A 617 -43.62 -8.17 3.68
CA PHE A 617 -44.15 -7.92 2.34
C PHE A 617 -44.92 -9.13 1.78
N ALA A 618 -44.41 -10.34 1.97
CA ALA A 618 -45.10 -11.57 1.56
C ALA A 618 -46.38 -11.85 2.37
N ALA A 619 -46.49 -11.30 3.58
CA ALA A 619 -47.67 -11.44 4.43
C ALA A 619 -48.80 -10.45 4.09
N THR A 620 -48.54 -9.44 3.25
CA THR A 620 -49.55 -8.45 2.82
C THR A 620 -50.70 -9.09 2.03
N PRO A 621 -51.93 -8.53 2.07
CA PRO A 621 -53.07 -9.04 1.31
C PRO A 621 -52.78 -9.15 -0.19
N ASP A 622 -52.20 -8.11 -0.79
CA ASP A 622 -51.88 -8.07 -2.23
C ASP A 622 -50.88 -9.16 -2.62
N ALA A 623 -49.84 -9.39 -1.81
CA ALA A 623 -48.87 -10.45 -2.05
C ALA A 623 -49.50 -11.84 -1.93
N LYS A 624 -50.37 -12.06 -0.92
CA LYS A 624 -51.06 -13.33 -0.70
C LYS A 624 -51.98 -13.69 -1.86
N VAL A 625 -52.76 -12.74 -2.37
CA VAL A 625 -53.65 -12.95 -3.53
C VAL A 625 -52.85 -13.32 -4.78
N ARG A 626 -51.67 -12.72 -4.97
CA ARG A 626 -50.76 -13.00 -6.10
C ARG A 626 -49.87 -14.24 -5.89
N GLY A 627 -49.98 -14.92 -4.75
CA GLY A 627 -49.15 -16.09 -4.41
C GLY A 627 -47.68 -15.78 -4.17
N TYR A 628 -47.32 -14.51 -3.96
CA TYR A 628 -45.93 -14.09 -3.78
C TYR A 628 -45.37 -14.59 -2.44
N LYS A 629 -44.16 -15.15 -2.51
CA LYS A 629 -43.38 -15.61 -1.35
C LYS A 629 -42.26 -14.63 -1.02
N PRO A 630 -41.59 -14.73 0.15
CA PRO A 630 -40.47 -13.84 0.49
C PRO A 630 -39.33 -13.81 -0.54
N GLY A 631 -39.22 -14.85 -1.37
CA GLY A 631 -38.27 -14.90 -2.49
C GLY A 631 -38.55 -13.87 -3.60
N ARG A 632 -39.82 -13.52 -3.87
CA ARG A 632 -40.22 -12.52 -4.88
C ARG A 632 -39.65 -11.14 -4.54
N PHE A 633 -39.63 -10.78 -3.25
CA PHE A 633 -39.10 -9.52 -2.73
C PHE A 633 -37.58 -9.54 -2.50
N SER A 634 -36.88 -10.54 -3.01
CA SER A 634 -35.41 -10.62 -2.92
C SER A 634 -34.78 -10.23 -4.25
N PHE A 635 -33.98 -9.15 -4.26
CA PHE A 635 -33.20 -8.77 -5.44
C PHE A 635 -32.10 -9.78 -5.80
N ASN A 636 -31.86 -10.79 -4.95
CA ASN A 636 -30.89 -11.86 -5.20
C ASN A 636 -31.51 -13.07 -5.92
N VAL A 637 -32.83 -13.08 -6.15
CA VAL A 637 -33.57 -14.23 -6.72
C VAL A 637 -34.28 -13.78 -7.99
N SER A 638 -34.22 -14.58 -9.06
CA SER A 638 -34.82 -14.27 -10.37
C SER A 638 -36.35 -14.11 -10.35
N SER A 639 -37.00 -14.55 -9.27
CA SER A 639 -38.46 -14.56 -9.19
C SER A 639 -39.10 -13.18 -9.25
N GLY A 640 -38.46 -12.08 -8.83
CA GLY A 640 -39.05 -10.73 -8.88
C GLY A 640 -38.05 -9.57 -9.03
N ARG A 641 -36.76 -9.88 -9.23
CA ARG A 641 -35.73 -8.89 -9.51
C ARG A 641 -35.81 -8.40 -10.95
N CYS A 642 -35.17 -7.29 -11.25
CA CYS A 642 -34.93 -6.89 -12.64
C CYS A 642 -33.86 -7.80 -13.26
N GLU A 643 -34.21 -8.52 -14.32
CA GLU A 643 -33.28 -9.45 -15.00
C GLU A 643 -32.17 -8.73 -15.77
N HIS A 644 -32.41 -7.53 -16.30
CA HIS A 644 -31.38 -6.79 -17.05
C HIS A 644 -30.13 -6.45 -16.23
N CYS A 645 -30.33 -6.08 -14.96
CA CYS A 645 -29.23 -5.81 -14.02
C CYS A 645 -29.05 -6.93 -12.98
N GLU A 646 -29.74 -8.05 -13.14
CA GLU A 646 -29.80 -9.16 -12.18
C GLU A 646 -30.00 -8.73 -10.71
N GLY A 647 -30.81 -7.68 -10.50
CA GLY A 647 -31.07 -7.10 -9.18
C GLY A 647 -29.98 -6.21 -8.58
N HIS A 648 -28.90 -5.90 -9.30
CA HIS A 648 -27.88 -4.95 -8.86
C HIS A 648 -28.40 -3.51 -8.83
N GLY A 649 -29.29 -3.16 -9.77
CA GLY A 649 -29.79 -1.80 -9.99
C GLY A 649 -28.81 -0.92 -10.78
N THR A 650 -27.57 -1.36 -10.92
CA THR A 650 -26.52 -0.72 -11.70
C THR A 650 -25.86 -1.73 -12.63
N ILE A 651 -25.22 -1.24 -13.69
CA ILE A 651 -24.46 -2.02 -14.66
C ILE A 651 -23.00 -1.58 -14.57
N ALA A 652 -22.08 -2.53 -14.50
CA ALA A 652 -20.65 -2.25 -14.49
C ALA A 652 -20.14 -2.02 -15.91
N ILE A 653 -19.44 -0.90 -16.13
CA ILE A 653 -18.76 -0.59 -17.38
C ILE A 653 -17.26 -0.62 -17.11
N GLU A 654 -16.56 -1.59 -17.70
CA GLU A 654 -15.10 -1.66 -17.64
C GLU A 654 -14.48 -0.56 -18.52
N MET A 655 -13.45 0.09 -17.98
CA MET A 655 -12.73 1.18 -18.62
C MET A 655 -11.25 0.80 -18.69
N HIS A 656 -10.58 1.12 -19.80
CA HIS A 656 -9.18 0.70 -19.99
C HIS A 656 -8.17 1.45 -19.10
N PHE A 657 -8.43 2.73 -18.82
CA PHE A 657 -7.51 3.62 -18.10
C PHE A 657 -8.10 4.21 -16.81
N LEU A 658 -9.38 3.93 -16.54
CA LEU A 658 -10.10 4.41 -15.38
C LEU A 658 -10.65 3.21 -14.59
N PRO A 659 -10.92 3.37 -13.29
CA PRO A 659 -11.65 2.36 -12.54
C PRO A 659 -13.00 2.03 -13.21
N THR A 660 -13.44 0.78 -13.08
CA THR A 660 -14.78 0.35 -13.52
C THR A 660 -15.84 1.25 -12.90
N VAL A 661 -16.72 1.81 -13.74
CA VAL A 661 -17.79 2.70 -13.29
C VAL A 661 -19.12 1.95 -13.30
N TYR A 662 -19.95 2.19 -12.28
CA TYR A 662 -21.30 1.65 -12.21
C TYR A 662 -22.30 2.69 -12.68
N VAL A 663 -23.00 2.40 -13.79
CA VAL A 663 -24.08 3.25 -14.29
C VAL A 663 -25.43 2.71 -13.83
N GLU A 664 -26.42 3.59 -13.67
CA GLU A 664 -27.77 3.18 -13.33
C GLU A 664 -28.37 2.29 -14.42
N CYS A 665 -29.08 1.23 -14.03
CA CYS A 665 -29.78 0.37 -14.97
C CYS A 665 -30.91 1.15 -15.65
N ASP A 666 -30.85 1.22 -16.98
CA ASP A 666 -31.81 1.91 -17.84
C ASP A 666 -33.22 1.30 -17.82
N VAL A 667 -33.33 -0.02 -17.60
CA VAL A 667 -34.61 -0.75 -17.52
C VAL A 667 -35.34 -0.50 -16.21
N CYS A 668 -34.70 -0.78 -15.06
CA CYS A 668 -35.36 -0.63 -13.75
C CYS A 668 -35.18 0.74 -13.12
N LYS A 669 -34.37 1.63 -13.70
CA LYS A 669 -34.01 2.94 -13.12
C LYS A 669 -33.53 2.80 -11.67
N GLY A 670 -32.53 1.94 -11.47
CA GLY A 670 -31.96 1.68 -10.14
C GLY A 670 -32.85 0.90 -9.16
N LYS A 671 -34.09 0.55 -9.53
CA LYS A 671 -35.06 0.00 -8.58
C LYS A 671 -34.79 -1.44 -8.12
N ARG A 672 -33.98 -2.20 -8.87
CA ARG A 672 -33.61 -3.62 -8.63
C ARG A 672 -34.72 -4.65 -8.82
N PHE A 673 -35.98 -4.24 -8.96
CA PHE A 673 -37.13 -5.13 -9.09
C PHE A 673 -37.90 -4.92 -10.39
N ASP A 674 -38.66 -5.93 -10.80
CA ASP A 674 -39.63 -5.80 -11.89
C ASP A 674 -40.85 -4.95 -11.46
N ARG A 675 -41.68 -4.57 -12.42
CA ARG A 675 -42.80 -3.65 -12.17
C ARG A 675 -43.86 -4.30 -11.27
N GLU A 676 -44.17 -5.58 -11.52
CA GLU A 676 -45.20 -6.34 -10.81
C GLU A 676 -44.87 -6.52 -9.32
N THR A 677 -43.59 -6.65 -8.97
CA THR A 677 -43.15 -6.73 -7.57
C THR A 677 -43.29 -5.40 -6.85
N LEU A 678 -43.08 -4.28 -7.56
CA LEU A 678 -43.17 -2.93 -7.01
C LEU A 678 -44.61 -2.43 -6.78
N GLU A 679 -45.61 -3.16 -7.27
CA GLU A 679 -47.03 -2.88 -7.02
C GLU A 679 -47.45 -3.24 -5.59
N VAL A 680 -46.79 -4.21 -4.96
CA VAL A 680 -47.09 -4.60 -3.57
C VAL A 680 -46.56 -3.54 -2.61
N ARG A 681 -47.42 -3.09 -1.71
CA ARG A 681 -47.13 -2.05 -0.72
C ARG A 681 -47.37 -2.55 0.69
N TYR A 682 -46.54 -2.06 1.61
CA TYR A 682 -46.66 -2.28 3.04
C TYR A 682 -46.79 -0.94 3.75
N GLY A 683 -47.71 -0.84 4.70
CA GLY A 683 -47.93 0.33 5.55
C GLY A 683 -48.01 -0.08 7.01
N PRO A 684 -47.30 0.59 7.95
CA PRO A 684 -47.40 0.33 9.38
C PRO A 684 -48.79 0.71 9.88
N SER A 685 -49.22 0.11 10.97
CA SER A 685 -50.51 0.43 11.61
C SER A 685 -50.52 1.80 12.30
N SER A 686 -49.33 2.27 12.72
CA SER A 686 -49.11 3.53 13.45
C SER A 686 -48.82 4.74 12.57
N ALA A 687 -48.28 4.53 11.36
CA ALA A 687 -47.87 5.61 10.48
C ALA A 687 -49.05 6.06 9.59
N LYS A 688 -49.69 7.18 9.95
CA LYS A 688 -50.42 8.01 8.98
C LYS A 688 -49.39 8.57 7.99
N THR A 689 -49.05 7.82 6.94
CA THR A 689 -48.27 8.38 5.84
C THR A 689 -49.04 9.58 5.27
N ALA A 690 -48.35 10.65 4.90
CA ALA A 690 -48.96 11.88 4.39
C ALA A 690 -49.92 11.63 3.21
N ASP A 691 -49.71 10.53 2.48
CA ASP A 691 -50.43 10.15 1.27
C ASP A 691 -51.47 9.03 1.49
N GLY A 692 -51.58 8.47 2.70
CA GLY A 692 -52.47 7.33 3.02
C GLY A 692 -52.13 6.00 2.32
N GLN A 693 -51.08 5.97 1.51
CA GLN A 693 -50.63 4.78 0.78
C GLN A 693 -49.37 4.19 1.43
N GLY A 694 -49.31 2.87 1.54
CA GLY A 694 -48.11 2.14 1.99
C GLY A 694 -46.94 2.29 1.00
N LYS A 695 -45.73 1.91 1.44
CA LYS A 695 -44.50 1.96 0.62
C LYS A 695 -44.22 0.59 -0.02
N ASN A 696 -43.71 0.60 -1.25
CA ASN A 696 -43.23 -0.64 -1.88
C ASN A 696 -41.83 -1.01 -1.39
N ILE A 697 -41.36 -2.21 -1.76
CA ILE A 697 -40.11 -2.76 -1.25
C ILE A 697 -38.88 -1.91 -1.62
N HIS A 698 -38.88 -1.27 -2.79
CA HIS A 698 -37.80 -0.37 -3.19
C HIS A 698 -37.82 0.91 -2.38
N GLN A 699 -38.99 1.50 -2.16
CA GLN A 699 -39.14 2.70 -1.33
C GLN A 699 -38.68 2.46 0.11
N VAL A 700 -38.92 1.26 0.67
CA VAL A 700 -38.37 0.87 1.98
C VAL A 700 -36.84 0.79 1.94
N LEU A 701 -36.25 0.24 0.87
CA LEU A 701 -34.79 0.23 0.71
C LEU A 701 -34.18 1.63 0.54
N GLN A 702 -34.94 2.63 0.09
CA GLN A 702 -34.48 4.01 -0.06
C GLN A 702 -34.62 4.84 1.22
N MET A 703 -35.36 4.35 2.23
CA MET A 703 -35.43 5.00 3.54
C MET A 703 -34.05 5.06 4.18
N THR A 704 -33.80 6.18 4.85
CA THR A 704 -32.72 6.24 5.83
C THR A 704 -33.00 5.27 6.99
N ILE A 705 -31.96 4.87 7.73
CA ILE A 705 -32.11 3.99 8.89
C ILE A 705 -32.97 4.66 9.96
N GLU A 706 -32.83 5.97 10.17
CA GLU A 706 -33.68 6.79 11.06
C GLU A 706 -35.17 6.69 10.65
N GLU A 707 -35.48 6.97 9.37
CA GLU A 707 -36.85 6.85 8.85
C GLU A 707 -37.39 5.42 8.94
N ALA A 708 -36.54 4.42 8.70
CA ALA A 708 -36.93 3.03 8.74
C ALA A 708 -37.17 2.52 10.17
N ALA A 709 -36.37 2.96 11.15
CA ALA A 709 -36.60 2.66 12.55
C ALA A 709 -37.98 3.17 12.97
N ALA A 710 -38.27 4.45 12.71
CA ALA A 710 -39.59 5.04 12.97
C ALA A 710 -40.73 4.34 12.20
N PHE A 711 -40.49 3.92 10.96
CA PHE A 711 -41.50 3.22 10.15
C PHE A 711 -41.84 1.81 10.65
N PHE A 712 -40.91 1.12 11.30
CA PHE A 712 -41.12 -0.24 11.82
C PHE A 712 -41.29 -0.29 13.36
N ASP A 713 -41.66 0.83 13.98
CA ASP A 713 -41.84 0.97 15.43
C ASP A 713 -42.88 -0.02 16.00
N ASP A 714 -43.89 -0.37 15.22
CA ASP A 714 -44.91 -1.37 15.58
C ASP A 714 -44.40 -2.83 15.54
N ILE A 715 -43.14 -3.05 15.15
CA ILE A 715 -42.49 -4.36 15.10
C ILE A 715 -41.20 -4.33 15.95
N PRO A 716 -41.29 -4.61 17.27
CA PRO A 716 -40.20 -4.37 18.22
C PRO A 716 -38.86 -5.01 17.84
N TRP A 717 -38.86 -6.28 17.40
CA TRP A 717 -37.62 -6.98 17.06
C TRP A 717 -36.93 -6.47 15.78
N LEU A 718 -37.67 -5.81 14.89
CA LEU A 718 -37.12 -5.15 13.70
C LEU A 718 -36.66 -3.74 14.04
N HIS A 719 -37.50 -2.98 14.76
CA HIS A 719 -37.17 -1.68 15.31
C HIS A 719 -35.86 -1.71 16.10
N ASP A 720 -35.71 -2.64 17.06
CA ASP A 720 -34.50 -2.74 17.90
C ASP A 720 -33.22 -2.92 17.07
N ARG A 721 -33.29 -3.69 15.96
CA ARG A 721 -32.14 -3.88 15.07
C ARG A 721 -31.77 -2.62 14.30
N LEU A 722 -32.78 -1.84 13.88
CA LEU A 722 -32.57 -0.58 13.16
C LEU A 722 -32.12 0.54 14.10
N ASN A 723 -32.69 0.61 15.30
CA ASN A 723 -32.31 1.56 16.34
C ASN A 723 -30.84 1.36 16.78
N ILE A 724 -30.33 0.12 16.82
CA ILE A 724 -28.88 -0.10 17.08
C ILE A 724 -28.00 0.56 16.01
N LEU A 725 -28.39 0.48 14.73
CA LEU A 725 -27.65 1.16 13.65
C LEU A 725 -27.70 2.68 13.82
N GLU A 726 -28.83 3.23 14.27
CA GLU A 726 -28.97 4.64 14.58
C GLU A 726 -28.06 5.06 15.75
N GLN A 727 -28.04 4.27 16.85
CA GLN A 727 -27.22 4.53 18.04
C GLN A 727 -25.72 4.52 17.78
N VAL A 728 -25.24 3.77 16.78
CA VAL A 728 -23.83 3.83 16.36
C VAL A 728 -23.54 4.99 15.39
N GLY A 729 -24.51 5.88 15.15
CA GLY A 729 -24.37 7.07 14.32
C GLY A 729 -24.59 6.84 12.83
N LEU A 730 -25.26 5.75 12.42
CA LEU A 730 -25.50 5.43 11.00
C LEU A 730 -26.93 5.76 10.53
N GLY A 731 -27.71 6.51 11.32
CA GLY A 731 -29.11 6.83 11.01
C GLY A 731 -29.31 7.42 9.60
N TYR A 732 -28.32 8.14 9.09
CA TYR A 732 -28.35 8.79 7.77
C TYR A 732 -28.22 7.85 6.56
N LEU A 733 -27.71 6.63 6.74
CA LEU A 733 -27.51 5.71 5.62
C LEU A 733 -28.84 5.16 5.14
N ARG A 734 -28.96 4.91 3.82
CA ARG A 734 -30.14 4.22 3.28
C ARG A 734 -30.06 2.71 3.58
N LEU A 735 -31.17 2.09 3.92
CA LEU A 735 -31.24 0.64 4.21
C LEU A 735 -30.65 -0.24 3.09
N GLY A 736 -30.91 0.14 1.83
CA GLY A 736 -30.47 -0.56 0.63
C GLY A 736 -29.20 -0.04 -0.01
N GLN A 737 -28.50 0.90 0.64
CA GLN A 737 -27.26 1.49 0.14
C GLN A 737 -26.21 0.41 -0.15
N SER A 738 -25.58 0.50 -1.33
CA SER A 738 -24.59 -0.49 -1.73
C SER A 738 -23.42 -0.54 -0.76
N ALA A 739 -22.98 -1.74 -0.38
CA ALA A 739 -21.77 -1.93 0.42
C ALA A 739 -20.51 -1.35 -0.22
N THR A 740 -20.48 -1.26 -1.56
CA THR A 740 -19.34 -0.72 -2.31
C THR A 740 -19.21 0.80 -2.19
N THR A 741 -20.28 1.49 -1.77
CA THR A 741 -20.28 2.95 -1.60
C THR A 741 -20.11 3.36 -0.14
N LEU A 742 -19.96 2.40 0.78
CA LEU A 742 -19.72 2.67 2.20
C LEU A 742 -18.23 2.93 2.43
N SER A 743 -17.94 3.86 3.34
CA SER A 743 -16.61 4.05 3.91
C SER A 743 -16.21 2.87 4.81
N GLY A 744 -14.90 2.73 5.08
CA GLY A 744 -14.38 1.73 6.02
C GLY A 744 -14.97 1.88 7.42
N GLY A 745 -15.08 3.12 7.93
CA GLY A 745 -15.68 3.41 9.23
C GLY A 745 -17.19 3.14 9.29
N GLU A 746 -17.95 3.37 8.20
CA GLU A 746 -19.37 2.96 8.12
C GLU A 746 -19.51 1.44 8.12
N ALA A 747 -18.70 0.74 7.32
CA ALA A 747 -18.67 -0.72 7.27
C ALA A 747 -18.36 -1.33 8.65
N GLN A 748 -17.40 -0.76 9.37
CA GLN A 748 -17.04 -1.17 10.73
C GLN A 748 -18.18 -0.96 11.72
N ARG A 749 -18.85 0.19 11.70
CA ARG A 749 -20.00 0.50 12.57
C ARG A 749 -21.21 -0.40 12.29
N ILE A 750 -21.43 -0.83 11.04
CA ILE A 750 -22.45 -1.83 10.69
C ILE A 750 -22.11 -3.19 11.30
N LYS A 751 -20.83 -3.61 11.25
CA LYS A 751 -20.36 -4.84 11.91
C LYS A 751 -20.56 -4.79 13.42
N LEU A 752 -20.21 -3.66 14.04
CA LEU A 752 -20.44 -3.41 15.47
C LEU A 752 -21.93 -3.52 15.84
N SER A 753 -22.81 -2.91 15.04
CA SER A 753 -24.26 -2.95 15.23
C SER A 753 -24.81 -4.38 15.23
N LYS A 754 -24.32 -5.22 14.32
CA LYS A 754 -24.71 -6.63 14.23
C LYS A 754 -24.38 -7.40 15.51
N GLU A 755 -23.26 -7.10 16.15
CA GLU A 755 -22.85 -7.77 17.38
C GLU A 755 -23.56 -7.22 18.62
N LEU A 756 -23.87 -5.92 18.66
CA LEU A 756 -24.71 -5.32 19.69
C LEU A 756 -26.13 -5.88 19.71
N GLY A 757 -26.65 -6.31 18.56
CA GLY A 757 -27.95 -6.96 18.43
C GLY A 757 -27.99 -8.43 18.85
N LYS A 758 -26.86 -9.03 19.26
CA LYS A 758 -26.80 -10.41 19.75
C LYS A 758 -26.91 -10.47 21.27
N ARG A 759 -27.26 -11.65 21.79
CA ARG A 759 -27.23 -11.93 23.23
C ARG A 759 -25.79 -11.89 23.74
N ASP A 760 -25.61 -11.21 24.87
CA ASP A 760 -24.31 -11.00 25.51
C ASP A 760 -23.93 -12.20 26.39
N THR A 761 -22.70 -12.68 26.26
CA THR A 761 -22.15 -13.78 27.10
C THR A 761 -21.31 -13.27 28.27
N ARG A 762 -21.00 -11.96 28.32
CA ARG A 762 -20.09 -11.29 29.27
C ARG A 762 -18.64 -11.81 29.23
N LYS A 763 -18.31 -12.70 28.29
CA LYS A 763 -16.99 -13.33 28.12
C LYS A 763 -16.47 -13.15 26.69
N THR A 764 -17.02 -12.18 25.96
CA THR A 764 -16.62 -11.89 24.60
C THR A 764 -15.49 -10.85 24.59
N LEU A 765 -14.47 -11.10 23.78
CA LEU A 765 -13.40 -10.16 23.47
C LEU A 765 -13.70 -9.48 22.13
N TYR A 766 -13.84 -8.15 22.13
CA TYR A 766 -14.00 -7.33 20.93
C TYR A 766 -12.65 -6.69 20.58
N LEU A 767 -12.22 -6.87 19.33
CA LEU A 767 -11.07 -6.20 18.75
C LEU A 767 -11.54 -5.22 17.70
N LEU A 768 -11.09 -3.96 17.79
CA LEU A 768 -11.37 -2.94 16.77
C LEU A 768 -10.06 -2.32 16.29
N ASP A 769 -9.91 -2.20 14.96
CA ASP A 769 -8.79 -1.51 14.32
C ASP A 769 -9.21 -0.07 14.02
N GLU A 770 -8.51 0.90 14.62
CA GLU A 770 -8.69 2.33 14.39
C GLU A 770 -10.17 2.74 14.20
N PRO A 771 -11.05 2.48 15.18
CA PRO A 771 -12.49 2.71 15.01
C PRO A 771 -12.88 4.19 14.87
N THR A 772 -11.94 5.12 15.07
CA THR A 772 -12.16 6.57 14.85
C THR A 772 -11.85 7.06 13.44
N THR A 773 -11.35 6.21 12.54
CA THR A 773 -11.16 6.57 11.12
C THR A 773 -12.47 7.08 10.52
N GLY A 774 -12.46 8.24 9.84
CA GLY A 774 -13.65 8.81 9.24
C GLY A 774 -14.57 9.59 10.18
N LEU A 775 -14.22 9.72 11.47
CA LEU A 775 -15.14 10.23 12.48
C LEU A 775 -14.81 11.65 12.93
N HIS A 776 -15.83 12.50 12.93
CA HIS A 776 -15.80 13.79 13.59
C HIS A 776 -15.78 13.63 15.12
N PHE A 777 -15.32 14.64 15.86
CA PHE A 777 -15.26 14.65 17.34
C PHE A 777 -16.55 14.15 18.01
N ASP A 778 -17.69 14.65 17.56
CA ASP A 778 -19.00 14.25 18.09
C ASP A 778 -19.37 12.78 17.79
N ASP A 779 -18.92 12.26 16.65
CA ASP A 779 -19.12 10.85 16.30
C ASP A 779 -18.20 9.94 17.13
N VAL A 780 -16.97 10.39 17.43
CA VAL A 780 -16.07 9.71 18.37
C VAL A 780 -16.70 9.64 19.77
N LYS A 781 -17.35 10.72 20.22
CA LYS A 781 -18.10 10.72 21.49
C LYS A 781 -19.18 9.63 21.53
N LYS A 782 -20.03 9.56 20.50
CA LYS A 782 -21.08 8.52 20.39
C LYS A 782 -20.52 7.11 20.33
N LEU A 783 -19.44 6.92 19.56
CA LEU A 783 -18.74 5.63 19.48
C LEU A 783 -18.22 5.20 20.86
N LEU A 784 -17.59 6.12 21.60
CA LEU A 784 -17.10 5.84 22.95
C LEU A 784 -18.24 5.42 23.89
N GLU A 785 -19.40 6.08 23.85
CA GLU A 785 -20.57 5.67 24.65
C GLU A 785 -20.99 4.22 24.35
N VAL A 786 -20.96 3.80 23.09
CA VAL A 786 -21.25 2.43 22.67
C VAL A 786 -20.19 1.44 23.17
N LEU A 787 -18.90 1.77 23.03
CA LEU A 787 -17.81 0.91 23.50
C LEU A 787 -17.81 0.75 25.03
N GLN A 788 -18.06 1.84 25.75
CA GLN A 788 -18.18 1.80 27.21
C GLN A 788 -19.35 0.90 27.63
N ARG A 789 -20.50 0.99 26.93
CA ARG A 789 -21.66 0.11 27.17
C ARG A 789 -21.34 -1.38 26.98
N LEU A 790 -20.50 -1.74 26.00
CA LEU A 790 -20.04 -3.12 25.83
C LEU A 790 -19.21 -3.60 27.03
N VAL A 791 -18.32 -2.74 27.52
CA VAL A 791 -17.47 -3.05 28.68
C VAL A 791 -18.30 -3.14 29.97
N ASP A 792 -19.30 -2.27 30.15
CA ASP A 792 -20.19 -2.27 31.32
C ASP A 792 -21.05 -3.53 31.44
N ARG A 793 -21.37 -4.17 30.30
CA ARG A 793 -22.03 -5.48 30.28
C ARG A 793 -21.10 -6.63 30.70
N GLY A 794 -19.81 -6.36 30.88
CA GLY A 794 -18.79 -7.30 31.34
C GLY A 794 -17.86 -7.81 30.24
N ASN A 795 -17.98 -7.32 29.00
CA ASN A 795 -17.10 -7.72 27.91
C ASN A 795 -15.74 -7.01 27.96
N THR A 796 -14.79 -7.51 27.19
CA THR A 796 -13.48 -6.89 27.03
C THR A 796 -13.41 -6.24 25.66
N VAL A 797 -12.96 -4.98 25.60
CA VAL A 797 -12.77 -4.25 24.35
C VAL A 797 -11.29 -3.86 24.25
N ILE A 798 -10.64 -4.30 23.18
CA ILE A 798 -9.28 -3.88 22.82
C ILE A 798 -9.36 -3.10 21.51
N VAL A 799 -8.83 -1.89 21.51
CA VAL A 799 -8.76 -1.03 20.32
C VAL A 799 -7.31 -0.74 19.95
N ILE A 800 -6.99 -0.77 18.68
CA ILE A 800 -5.75 -0.16 18.16
C ILE A 800 -6.11 1.28 17.84
N GLU A 801 -5.44 2.25 18.47
CA GLU A 801 -5.80 3.65 18.29
C GLU A 801 -4.62 4.61 18.39
N HIS A 802 -4.81 5.72 17.71
CA HIS A 802 -3.95 6.90 17.68
C HIS A 802 -4.69 8.14 18.20
N ASN A 803 -6.03 8.15 18.16
CA ASN A 803 -6.85 9.26 18.60
C ASN A 803 -6.76 9.45 20.13
N LEU A 804 -6.33 10.65 20.53
CA LEU A 804 -6.10 10.98 21.93
C LEU A 804 -7.38 10.95 22.79
N ASP A 805 -8.55 11.24 22.22
CA ASP A 805 -9.83 11.19 22.94
C ASP A 805 -10.24 9.76 23.28
N VAL A 806 -9.89 8.79 22.43
CA VAL A 806 -10.11 7.37 22.73
C VAL A 806 -9.10 6.88 23.76
N ILE A 807 -7.82 7.21 23.57
CA ILE A 807 -6.74 6.76 24.46
C ILE A 807 -6.96 7.30 25.88
N LYS A 808 -7.32 8.59 26.03
CA LYS A 808 -7.61 9.18 27.35
C LYS A 808 -8.88 8.59 27.99
N SER A 809 -9.77 8.00 27.21
CA SER A 809 -11.00 7.34 27.70
C SER A 809 -10.80 5.87 28.07
N ALA A 810 -9.65 5.27 27.75
CA ALA A 810 -9.35 3.88 28.04
C ALA A 810 -9.08 3.61 29.54
N ASP A 811 -9.47 2.44 30.03
CA ASP A 811 -9.12 2.00 31.38
C ASP A 811 -7.65 1.59 31.48
N TRP A 812 -7.11 1.05 30.38
CA TRP A 812 -5.76 0.53 30.28
C TRP A 812 -5.16 0.84 28.91
N VAL A 813 -3.85 1.03 28.86
CA VAL A 813 -3.11 1.33 27.64
C VAL A 813 -1.88 0.44 27.57
N VAL A 814 -1.62 -0.09 26.37
CA VAL A 814 -0.42 -0.85 26.01
C VAL A 814 0.30 -0.10 24.91
N ASP A 815 1.46 0.48 25.21
CA ASP A 815 2.23 1.30 24.28
C ASP A 815 3.40 0.52 23.66
N LEU A 816 3.44 0.41 22.34
CA LEU A 816 4.49 -0.25 21.56
C LEU A 816 5.45 0.74 20.89
N GLY A 817 6.72 0.40 20.82
CA GLY A 817 7.75 1.25 20.23
C GLY A 817 9.18 0.80 20.55
N LEU A 818 10.14 1.71 20.69
CA LEU A 818 10.02 3.20 20.67
C LEU A 818 9.72 3.77 19.27
N GLU A 819 10.18 3.09 18.22
CA GLU A 819 10.06 3.53 16.82
C GLU A 819 9.30 2.49 15.96
N GLY A 820 9.21 2.71 14.65
CA GLY A 820 8.68 1.74 13.68
C GLY A 820 9.73 0.76 13.15
N GLY A 821 9.28 -0.34 12.52
CA GLY A 821 10.15 -1.32 11.86
C GLY A 821 11.05 -2.06 12.84
N GLU A 822 12.31 -2.32 12.45
CA GLU A 822 13.30 -3.04 13.27
C GLU A 822 13.62 -2.35 14.61
N ARG A 823 13.46 -1.02 14.68
CA ARG A 823 13.65 -0.26 15.94
C ARG A 823 12.43 -0.33 16.87
N GLY A 824 11.31 -0.88 16.41
CA GLY A 824 10.09 -1.08 17.19
C GLY A 824 10.00 -2.43 17.89
N GLY A 825 8.76 -2.90 18.07
CA GLY A 825 8.46 -4.25 18.51
C GLY A 825 8.65 -4.55 19.99
N ALA A 826 8.88 -3.54 20.82
CA ALA A 826 8.97 -3.67 22.27
C ALA A 826 7.83 -2.93 22.97
N ILE A 827 7.49 -3.38 24.19
CA ILE A 827 6.56 -2.67 25.07
C ILE A 827 7.32 -1.51 25.72
N VAL A 828 6.88 -0.28 25.45
CA VAL A 828 7.47 0.94 26.02
C VAL A 828 6.89 1.21 27.40
N ALA A 829 5.56 1.11 27.54
CA ALA A 829 4.86 1.30 28.78
C ALA A 829 3.50 0.58 28.78
N THR A 830 3.03 0.19 29.96
CA THR A 830 1.66 -0.30 30.18
C THR A 830 1.11 0.31 31.44
N GLY A 831 -0.18 0.64 31.46
CA GLY A 831 -0.77 1.35 32.59
C GLY A 831 -2.11 2.00 32.28
N THR A 832 -2.63 2.77 33.23
CA THR A 832 -3.69 3.74 32.93
C THR A 832 -3.13 4.87 32.05
N PRO A 833 -3.98 5.65 31.35
CA PRO A 833 -3.56 6.84 30.62
C PRO A 833 -2.61 7.76 31.41
N GLU A 834 -2.87 7.98 32.70
CA GLU A 834 -2.03 8.82 33.57
C GLU A 834 -0.65 8.20 33.83
N MET A 835 -0.58 6.87 33.93
CA MET A 835 0.70 6.15 34.06
C MET A 835 1.52 6.23 32.77
N ILE A 836 0.88 6.07 31.61
CA ILE A 836 1.54 6.22 30.30
C ILE A 836 2.05 7.64 30.12
N ALA A 837 1.23 8.64 30.47
CA ALA A 837 1.62 10.04 30.41
C ALA A 837 2.88 10.32 31.25
N ARG A 838 3.08 9.65 32.39
CA ARG A 838 4.29 9.82 33.22
C ARG A 838 5.53 9.11 32.67
N SER A 839 5.40 8.22 31.69
CA SER A 839 6.53 7.47 31.12
C SER A 839 7.35 8.34 30.17
N ALA A 840 8.61 8.60 30.52
CA ALA A 840 9.49 9.50 29.75
C ALA A 840 9.84 8.96 28.34
N GLY A 841 9.84 7.64 28.16
CA GLY A 841 10.14 7.00 26.87
C GLY A 841 8.93 6.90 25.92
N SER A 842 7.71 7.11 26.39
CA SER A 842 6.50 6.93 25.56
C SER A 842 6.22 8.18 24.72
N HIS A 843 6.26 8.04 23.38
CA HIS A 843 5.77 9.08 22.48
C HIS A 843 4.29 9.35 22.74
N THR A 844 3.46 8.31 22.89
CA THR A 844 2.05 8.46 23.24
C THR A 844 1.87 9.22 24.55
N GLY A 845 2.64 8.88 25.59
CA GLY A 845 2.61 9.57 26.87
C GLY A 845 2.92 11.07 26.77
N ARG A 846 3.84 11.48 25.89
CA ARG A 846 4.17 12.89 25.65
C ARG A 846 2.97 13.70 25.15
N TYR A 847 2.20 13.16 24.22
CA TYR A 847 1.00 13.84 23.67
C TYR A 847 -0.20 13.71 24.60
N LEU A 848 -0.35 12.56 25.26
CA LEU A 848 -1.44 12.28 26.19
C LEU A 848 -1.45 13.25 27.39
N LYS A 849 -0.27 13.73 27.83
CA LYS A 849 -0.16 14.80 28.84
C LYS A 849 -0.92 16.09 28.50
N ARG A 850 -1.15 16.38 27.21
CA ARG A 850 -1.80 17.63 26.77
C ARG A 850 -3.32 17.60 26.92
N VAL A 851 -3.90 16.41 27.03
CA VAL A 851 -5.36 16.18 27.00
C VAL A 851 -5.90 15.53 28.28
N LEU A 852 -5.03 15.22 29.25
CA LEU A 852 -5.37 14.66 30.56
C LEU A 852 -5.49 15.73 31.65
#